data_AF-A0A0Q6VYC2-F1
#
_entry.id   AF-A0A0Q6VYC2-F1
#
_cell.length_a   1.000
_cell.length_b   1.000
_cell.length_c   1.000
_cell.angle_alpha   90.00
_cell.angle_beta   90.00
_cell.angle_gamma   90.00
#
_symmetry.space_group_name_H-M   'P 1'
#
loop_
_entity.id
_entity.type
_entity.pdbx_description
1 polymer ?
#
loop_
_entity_poly.entity_id
_entity_poly.type
_entity_poly.pdbx_seq_one_letter_code
_entity_poly.pdbx_strand_id
1 'polypeptide(L)'
;MYVTYLGDDDCITPAFVDMVQALADSDIEAANFPFARYYWPDVVFKGHQYPSLSIPLAETRCERVDVAGALQSVLRRGGTGLGDLPRVYHGVVRRDVLTSVYTKSGSNFPGPSPDMANGAALAVVSETLVHLPVPVLVNGVGYHSAGGRGVRGEHKASLKDVEQLPPDVEDDWDPRIPKVWLGPTIWAQSLVTALRRMGQEARTSDLSLFRLYAFVLAFHPDCWRQVVTAGVRAPFALMGALVWVVFTFAWRSAMFVKNRWRRTPAERVAVVADCASISSAVAEADLVCRSRVNELGGWATVVGTAKTTSQQFRRPSSGRLSDALPPAFLVLLLSAGYMKGHPLLSWLPFDLTAAAAVLTLLALVHEAATLHDWFPPRGGGAVVALVVLSALGYLVAPTSEYAEQKRILLLLTLISALGGLYLVRSRLRLIWLLRWTVGVGLVVVLFVWVSPVNVYGRVSFEGGGTISVARATGGALLALLALTVGRSVRIWVAAGLAIPLVLTLSGTGQRAPLLAVGIALLVVGVFRPGPRRLRRAIVTFAALGLAGAVAYAAAGEAGRSRLQLLFEADKGASASVREEMWSRAWGAVWQHPLGMGWGELGGVIAPFQHPHNLVLEISAEAGWAAGVTTIAVVLLAVVRIRRLAEDPYAAGLMMLLVFVVFNALVSGDVTENRAVFAYSAIALVAPWALRDRHPSKM
;
A
#
# COMPACT_ATOMS: atom_id res chain seq x y z
N MET A 1 -26.66 -4.19 32.36
CA MET A 1 -25.68 -5.06 33.05
C MET A 1 -24.49 -5.29 32.14
N TYR A 2 -23.28 -5.17 32.66
CA TYR A 2 -22.03 -5.42 31.95
C TYR A 2 -21.30 -6.63 32.54
N VAL A 3 -20.46 -7.26 31.74
CA VAL A 3 -19.70 -8.47 32.06
C VAL A 3 -18.24 -8.26 31.64
N THR A 4 -17.32 -8.67 32.52
CA THR A 4 -15.89 -8.80 32.25
C THR A 4 -15.44 -10.17 32.71
N TYR A 5 -14.45 -10.75 32.03
CA TYR A 5 -13.78 -11.98 32.44
C TYR A 5 -12.37 -11.65 32.90
N LEU A 6 -11.99 -12.20 34.05
CA LEU A 6 -10.69 -12.05 34.68
C LEU A 6 -10.05 -13.43 34.83
N GLY A 7 -8.73 -13.49 34.66
CA GLY A 7 -7.92 -14.63 35.08
C GLY A 7 -7.89 -14.74 36.60
N ASP A 8 -7.46 -15.89 37.10
CA ASP A 8 -7.20 -16.12 38.52
C ASP A 8 -6.04 -15.25 39.05
N ASP A 9 -5.17 -14.77 38.16
CA ASP A 9 -4.05 -13.90 38.45
C ASP A 9 -4.33 -12.39 38.22
N ASP A 10 -5.52 -12.03 37.74
CA ASP A 10 -5.91 -10.66 37.38
C ASP A 10 -6.66 -9.90 38.48
N CYS A 11 -6.70 -8.57 38.39
CA CYS A 11 -7.53 -7.73 39.25
C CYS A 11 -8.06 -6.47 38.54
N ILE A 12 -9.15 -5.90 39.05
CA ILE A 12 -9.71 -4.61 38.58
C ILE A 12 -9.41 -3.49 39.57
N THR A 13 -9.30 -2.26 39.08
CA THR A 13 -9.20 -1.09 39.96
C THR A 13 -10.58 -0.65 40.41
N PRO A 14 -10.71 0.04 41.57
CA PRO A 14 -11.96 0.69 41.96
C PRO A 14 -12.58 1.58 40.86
N ALA A 15 -11.75 2.30 40.09
CA ALA A 15 -12.20 3.11 38.96
C ALA A 15 -12.91 2.32 37.84
N PHE A 16 -12.80 0.99 37.82
CA PHE A 16 -13.52 0.13 36.88
C PHE A 16 -15.04 0.25 37.01
N VAL A 17 -15.56 0.39 38.24
CA VAL A 17 -17.01 0.50 38.49
C VAL A 17 -17.53 1.82 37.93
N ASP A 18 -16.81 2.92 38.18
CA ASP A 18 -17.14 4.25 37.67
C ASP A 18 -17.15 4.28 36.14
N MET A 19 -16.17 3.62 35.50
CA MET A 19 -16.10 3.45 34.06
C MET A 19 -17.34 2.72 33.52
N VAL A 20 -17.73 1.59 34.13
CA VAL A 20 -18.89 0.80 33.69
C VAL A 20 -20.18 1.62 33.80
N GLN A 21 -20.34 2.41 34.86
CA GLN A 21 -21.49 3.31 34.99
C GLN A 21 -21.52 4.32 33.83
N ALA A 22 -20.40 4.96 33.51
CA ALA A 22 -20.32 5.91 32.41
C ALA A 22 -20.59 5.28 31.03
N LEU A 23 -20.18 4.03 30.81
CA LEU A 23 -20.52 3.26 29.60
C LEU A 23 -22.03 3.00 29.51
N ALA A 24 -22.65 2.65 30.64
CA ALA A 24 -24.10 2.42 30.72
C ALA A 24 -24.89 3.70 30.40
N ASP A 25 -24.51 4.82 31.00
CA ASP A 25 -25.15 6.13 30.79
C ASP A 25 -24.98 6.63 29.34
N SER A 26 -23.92 6.17 28.67
CA SER A 26 -23.60 6.54 27.29
C SER A 26 -24.14 5.59 26.22
N ASP A 27 -24.80 4.49 26.62
CA ASP A 27 -25.29 3.43 25.74
C ASP A 27 -24.20 2.82 24.83
N ILE A 28 -23.06 2.45 25.44
CA ILE A 28 -21.95 1.79 24.74
C ILE A 28 -21.94 0.30 25.08
N GLU A 29 -21.90 -0.55 24.05
CA GLU A 29 -21.99 -1.99 24.20
C GLU A 29 -20.71 -2.64 24.71
N ALA A 30 -19.55 -2.18 24.27
CA ALA A 30 -18.27 -2.77 24.63
C ALA A 30 -17.17 -1.71 24.80
N ALA A 31 -16.21 -2.00 25.68
CA ALA A 31 -15.00 -1.19 25.81
C ALA A 31 -13.76 -2.06 25.95
N ASN A 32 -12.72 -1.64 25.24
CA ASN A 32 -11.35 -2.09 25.42
C ASN A 32 -10.56 -0.99 26.12
N PHE A 33 -9.53 -1.37 26.86
CA PHE A 33 -8.64 -0.44 27.54
C PHE A 33 -7.24 -1.05 27.64
N PRO A 34 -6.19 -0.22 27.80
CA PRO A 34 -4.90 -0.73 28.22
C PRO A 34 -5.02 -1.38 29.61
N PHE A 35 -4.09 -2.25 29.96
CA PHE A 35 -3.99 -2.82 31.29
C PHE A 35 -2.61 -2.56 31.87
N ALA A 36 -2.56 -2.38 33.19
CA ALA A 36 -1.33 -2.45 33.96
C ALA A 36 -0.86 -3.91 33.98
N ARG A 37 0.42 -4.18 33.71
CA ARG A 37 0.95 -5.55 33.76
C ARG A 37 1.68 -5.75 35.08
N TYR A 38 1.22 -6.75 35.84
CA TYR A 38 1.84 -7.20 37.08
C TYR A 38 2.48 -8.57 36.88
N TYR A 39 3.77 -8.70 37.18
CA TYR A 39 4.45 -9.99 37.20
C TYR A 39 4.50 -10.50 38.63
N TRP A 40 3.93 -11.68 38.85
CA TRP A 40 3.98 -12.34 40.15
C TRP A 40 5.42 -12.75 40.50
N PRO A 41 5.78 -12.84 41.80
CA PRO A 41 7.15 -13.14 42.22
C PRO A 41 7.71 -14.49 41.75
N ASP A 42 6.84 -15.42 41.33
CA ASP A 42 7.17 -16.74 40.83
C ASP A 42 7.56 -16.77 39.35
N VAL A 43 7.43 -15.66 38.61
CA VAL A 43 7.76 -15.60 37.19
C VAL A 43 9.26 -15.70 36.94
N VAL A 44 9.64 -16.65 36.09
CA VAL A 44 11.01 -16.81 35.62
C VAL A 44 11.16 -16.17 34.24
N PHE A 45 12.08 -15.21 34.10
CA PHE A 45 12.35 -14.51 32.85
C PHE A 45 13.45 -15.18 32.03
N LYS A 46 13.19 -15.46 30.75
CA LYS A 46 14.23 -15.84 29.78
C LYS A 46 14.65 -14.62 28.97
N GLY A 47 15.65 -13.89 29.44
CA GLY A 47 16.18 -12.69 28.79
C GLY A 47 16.09 -11.45 29.67
N HIS A 48 15.33 -10.44 29.25
CA HIS A 48 15.19 -9.19 30.00
C HIS A 48 14.24 -9.37 31.19
N GLN A 49 14.69 -9.02 32.39
CA GLN A 49 13.85 -8.95 33.58
C GLN A 49 12.99 -7.69 33.51
N TYR A 50 11.69 -7.85 33.73
CA TYR A 50 10.76 -6.75 33.80
C TYR A 50 10.51 -6.35 35.26
N PRO A 51 10.20 -5.07 35.54
CA PRO A 51 9.74 -4.66 36.85
C PRO A 51 8.43 -5.37 37.22
N SER A 52 8.16 -5.50 38.52
CA SER A 52 6.95 -6.20 38.98
C SER A 52 5.66 -5.52 38.52
N LEU A 53 5.61 -4.19 38.40
CA LEU A 53 4.51 -3.46 37.77
C LEU A 53 4.98 -2.58 36.61
N SER A 54 4.24 -2.63 35.50
CA SER A 54 4.39 -1.72 34.37
C SER A 54 3.04 -1.20 33.88
N ILE A 55 2.87 0.13 33.90
CA ILE A 55 1.65 0.79 33.43
C ILE A 55 1.92 1.52 32.12
N PRO A 56 1.24 1.19 31.00
CA PRO A 56 1.51 1.82 29.72
C PRO A 56 1.14 3.32 29.71
N LEU A 57 1.92 4.11 28.97
CA LEU A 57 1.50 5.41 28.46
C LEU A 57 0.34 5.15 27.49
N ALA A 58 -0.89 5.43 27.92
CA ALA A 58 -2.03 5.31 27.04
C ALA A 58 -2.16 6.57 26.18
N GLU A 59 -2.92 6.44 25.09
CA GLU A 59 -3.32 7.56 24.26
C GLU A 59 -4.06 8.61 25.09
N THR A 60 -4.13 9.86 24.61
CA THR A 60 -4.74 10.96 25.39
C THR A 60 -6.25 11.06 25.18
N ARG A 61 -6.89 10.17 24.41
CA ARG A 61 -8.29 10.28 24.02
C ARG A 61 -8.98 8.93 23.92
N CYS A 62 -10.29 8.94 24.14
CA CYS A 62 -11.17 7.82 23.86
C CYS A 62 -11.47 7.74 22.36
N GLU A 63 -11.34 6.55 21.77
CA GLU A 63 -11.55 6.32 20.35
C GLU A 63 -12.72 5.38 20.09
N ARG A 64 -13.62 5.74 19.17
CA ARG A 64 -14.67 4.82 18.70
C ARG A 64 -14.08 3.89 17.64
N VAL A 65 -14.27 2.59 17.82
CA VAL A 65 -13.75 1.55 16.93
C VAL A 65 -14.81 1.17 15.89
N ASP A 66 -14.42 1.11 14.61
CA ASP A 66 -15.20 0.44 13.57
C ASP A 66 -15.02 -1.06 13.75
N VAL A 67 -15.99 -1.69 14.43
CA VAL A 67 -15.97 -3.11 14.76
C VAL A 67 -15.87 -3.98 13.51
N ALA A 68 -16.58 -3.62 12.45
CA ALA A 68 -16.55 -4.37 11.19
C ALA A 68 -15.18 -4.25 10.51
N GLY A 69 -14.60 -3.04 10.52
CA GLY A 69 -13.25 -2.76 10.06
C GLY A 69 -12.16 -3.50 10.88
N ALA A 70 -12.32 -3.57 12.20
CA ALA A 70 -11.42 -4.29 13.09
C ALA A 70 -11.39 -5.80 12.78
N LEU A 71 -12.56 -6.43 12.64
CA LEU A 71 -12.66 -7.83 12.23
C LEU A 71 -12.07 -8.07 10.84
N GLN A 72 -12.34 -7.17 9.89
CA GLN A 72 -11.74 -7.26 8.57
C GLN A 72 -10.20 -7.13 8.61
N SER A 73 -9.67 -6.27 9.48
CA SER A 73 -8.23 -6.11 9.70
C SER A 73 -7.59 -7.40 10.21
N VAL A 74 -8.20 -8.05 11.21
CA VAL A 74 -7.73 -9.32 11.78
C VAL A 74 -7.72 -10.44 10.72
N LEU A 75 -8.79 -10.59 9.95
CA LEU A 75 -8.86 -11.53 8.82
C LEU A 75 -7.74 -11.29 7.81
N ARG A 76 -7.55 -10.03 7.42
CA ARG A 76 -6.51 -9.64 6.44
C ARG A 76 -5.09 -9.83 6.94
N ARG A 77 -4.87 -9.82 8.26
CA ARG A 77 -3.57 -10.11 8.91
C ARG A 77 -3.34 -11.61 9.11
N GLY A 78 -4.29 -12.47 8.73
CA GLY A 78 -4.17 -13.91 8.83
C GLY A 78 -4.58 -14.48 10.19
N GLY A 79 -5.30 -13.70 11.01
CA GLY A 79 -5.74 -14.15 12.34
C GLY A 79 -4.61 -14.33 13.34
N THR A 80 -3.44 -13.73 13.10
CA THR A 80 -2.25 -13.89 13.94
C THR A 80 -2.22 -12.98 15.18
N GLY A 81 -3.29 -12.21 15.41
CA GLY A 81 -3.45 -11.33 16.58
C GLY A 81 -4.86 -10.78 16.69
N LEU A 82 -5.26 -10.38 17.91
CA LEU A 82 -6.62 -9.92 18.23
C LEU A 82 -6.96 -8.53 17.69
N GLY A 83 -5.97 -7.68 17.40
CA GLY A 83 -6.20 -6.32 16.94
C GLY A 83 -7.11 -5.53 17.88
N ASP A 84 -8.06 -4.79 17.29
CA ASP A 84 -9.04 -3.96 18.00
C ASP A 84 -10.40 -4.66 18.11
N LEU A 85 -10.42 -5.99 18.13
CA LEU A 85 -11.67 -6.73 18.35
C LEU A 85 -12.23 -6.41 19.75
N PRO A 86 -13.56 -6.32 19.90
CA PRO A 86 -14.19 -6.33 21.21
C PRO A 86 -13.80 -7.61 21.96
N ARG A 87 -13.67 -7.56 23.28
CA ARG A 87 -13.32 -8.74 24.08
C ARG A 87 -13.95 -8.66 25.46
N VAL A 88 -14.43 -9.79 25.95
CA VAL A 88 -14.92 -9.92 27.34
C VAL A 88 -13.77 -10.19 28.31
N TYR A 89 -12.74 -10.93 27.87
CA TYR A 89 -11.51 -11.13 28.64
C TYR A 89 -10.61 -9.90 28.48
N HIS A 90 -10.19 -9.31 29.60
CA HIS A 90 -9.48 -8.01 29.66
C HIS A 90 -10.21 -6.84 28.98
N GLY A 91 -11.53 -6.94 28.86
CA GLY A 91 -12.41 -5.88 28.38
C GLY A 91 -13.73 -5.93 29.11
N VAL A 92 -14.71 -5.16 28.66
CA VAL A 92 -16.06 -5.17 29.24
C VAL A 92 -17.11 -5.11 28.15
N VAL A 93 -18.16 -5.90 28.31
CA VAL A 93 -19.22 -6.09 27.30
C VAL A 93 -20.58 -6.11 27.96
N ARG A 94 -21.57 -5.48 27.34
CA ARG A 94 -22.96 -5.47 27.79
C ARG A 94 -23.55 -6.88 27.65
N ARG A 95 -24.31 -7.31 28.67
CA ARG A 95 -24.78 -8.71 28.79
C ARG A 95 -25.68 -9.15 27.62
N ASP A 96 -26.49 -8.25 27.06
CA ASP A 96 -27.35 -8.51 25.90
C ASP A 96 -26.57 -8.86 24.63
N VAL A 97 -25.38 -8.27 24.44
CA VAL A 97 -24.48 -8.59 23.33
C VAL A 97 -23.93 -10.02 23.47
N LEU A 98 -23.55 -10.43 24.69
CA LEU A 98 -23.16 -11.81 24.97
C LEU A 98 -24.34 -12.77 24.76
N THR A 99 -25.53 -12.43 25.25
CA THR A 99 -26.75 -13.22 24.98
C THR A 99 -26.99 -13.39 23.49
N SER A 100 -26.73 -12.36 22.68
CA SER A 100 -26.85 -12.41 21.22
C SER A 100 -25.82 -13.33 20.58
N VAL A 101 -24.58 -13.36 21.11
CA VAL A 101 -23.57 -14.35 20.70
C VAL A 101 -24.08 -15.77 21.01
N TYR A 102 -24.44 -16.04 22.28
CA TYR A 102 -24.90 -17.36 22.70
C TYR A 102 -26.11 -17.85 21.89
N THR A 103 -27.06 -16.97 21.61
CA THR A 103 -28.27 -17.31 20.83
C THR A 103 -27.93 -17.73 19.39
N LYS A 104 -26.90 -17.14 18.78
CA LYS A 104 -26.49 -17.45 17.41
C LYS A 104 -25.59 -18.69 17.31
N SER A 105 -24.69 -18.88 18.26
CA SER A 105 -23.61 -19.89 18.16
C SER A 105 -23.74 -21.06 19.14
N GLY A 106 -24.64 -20.98 20.12
CA GLY A 106 -24.75 -21.92 21.24
C GLY A 106 -23.66 -21.78 22.31
N SER A 107 -22.73 -20.81 22.17
CA SER A 107 -21.63 -20.58 23.13
C SER A 107 -21.08 -19.16 23.05
N ASN A 108 -20.75 -18.55 24.19
CA ASN A 108 -20.05 -17.25 24.23
C ASN A 108 -18.59 -17.32 23.76
N PHE A 109 -18.06 -18.54 23.62
CA PHE A 109 -16.70 -18.84 23.16
C PHE A 109 -16.76 -19.89 22.03
N PRO A 110 -17.24 -19.52 20.83
CA PRO A 110 -17.53 -20.47 19.76
C PRO A 110 -16.27 -20.91 18.98
N GLY A 111 -15.23 -21.36 19.68
CA GLY A 111 -13.97 -21.81 19.09
C GLY A 111 -12.93 -22.18 20.16
N PRO A 112 -11.83 -22.85 19.76
CA PRO A 112 -10.88 -23.46 20.71
C PRO A 112 -10.04 -22.46 21.51
N SER A 113 -9.73 -21.27 20.96
CA SER A 113 -9.15 -20.16 21.72
C SER A 113 -10.27 -19.23 22.19
N PRO A 114 -10.50 -19.11 23.51
CA PRO A 114 -11.59 -18.28 24.03
C PRO A 114 -11.43 -16.81 23.63
N ASP A 115 -10.20 -16.27 23.66
CA ASP A 115 -9.93 -14.86 23.35
C ASP A 115 -10.35 -14.51 21.92
N MET A 116 -9.87 -15.26 20.94
CA MET A 116 -10.13 -14.99 19.53
C MET A 116 -11.56 -15.36 19.15
N ALA A 117 -12.09 -16.47 19.67
CA ALA A 117 -13.45 -16.89 19.36
C ALA A 117 -14.49 -15.89 19.90
N ASN A 118 -14.33 -15.44 21.15
CA ASN A 118 -15.19 -14.44 21.74
C ASN A 118 -15.08 -13.11 20.98
N GLY A 119 -13.86 -12.64 20.70
CA GLY A 119 -13.70 -11.35 20.03
C GLY A 119 -14.22 -11.32 18.60
N ALA A 120 -14.04 -12.41 17.86
CA ALA A 120 -14.63 -12.57 16.53
C ALA A 120 -16.16 -12.60 16.59
N ALA A 121 -16.74 -13.33 17.55
CA ALA A 121 -18.18 -13.45 17.69
C ALA A 121 -18.84 -12.13 18.13
N LEU A 122 -18.24 -11.44 19.11
CA LEU A 122 -18.68 -10.11 19.54
C LEU A 122 -18.62 -9.10 18.38
N ALA A 123 -17.59 -9.18 17.53
CA ALA A 123 -17.47 -8.28 16.38
C ALA A 123 -18.54 -8.51 15.29
N VAL A 124 -19.28 -9.62 15.34
CA VAL A 124 -20.40 -9.88 14.43
C VAL A 124 -21.70 -9.24 14.93
N VAL A 125 -21.85 -9.06 16.25
CA VAL A 125 -23.10 -8.61 16.86
C VAL A 125 -23.04 -7.23 17.51
N SER A 126 -21.85 -6.70 17.80
CA SER A 126 -21.68 -5.38 18.41
C SER A 126 -21.57 -4.26 17.38
N GLU A 127 -22.25 -3.16 17.64
CA GLU A 127 -22.26 -1.93 16.85
C GLU A 127 -21.42 -0.81 17.50
N THR A 128 -21.24 -0.86 18.82
CA THR A 128 -20.55 0.21 19.57
C THR A 128 -19.42 -0.32 20.43
N LEU A 129 -18.18 -0.09 19.98
CA LEU A 129 -16.96 -0.36 20.73
C LEU A 129 -16.17 0.93 20.91
N VAL A 130 -15.65 1.15 22.11
CA VAL A 130 -14.70 2.22 22.41
C VAL A 130 -13.37 1.68 22.93
N HIS A 131 -12.28 2.38 22.63
CA HIS A 131 -10.99 2.17 23.26
C HIS A 131 -10.72 3.31 24.24
N LEU A 132 -10.66 2.99 25.53
CA LEU A 132 -10.49 3.96 26.60
C LEU A 132 -9.00 4.17 26.91
N PRO A 133 -8.56 5.40 27.20
CA PRO A 133 -7.17 5.74 27.49
C PRO A 133 -6.73 5.45 28.94
N VAL A 134 -7.47 4.61 29.67
CA VAL A 134 -7.35 4.49 31.13
C VAL A 134 -7.10 3.03 31.53
N PRO A 135 -6.02 2.71 32.27
CA PRO A 135 -5.65 1.33 32.59
C PRO A 135 -6.40 0.78 33.81
N VAL A 136 -7.72 0.59 33.69
CA VAL A 136 -8.62 0.19 34.79
C VAL A 136 -8.51 -1.29 35.23
N LEU A 137 -7.59 -2.04 34.62
CA LEU A 137 -7.38 -3.46 34.88
C LEU A 137 -5.90 -3.75 35.07
N VAL A 138 -5.59 -4.62 36.03
CA VAL A 138 -4.27 -5.17 36.30
C VAL A 138 -4.23 -6.60 35.77
N ASN A 139 -3.49 -6.82 34.69
CA ASN A 139 -3.24 -8.13 34.12
C ASN A 139 -2.10 -8.81 34.87
N GLY A 140 -2.42 -9.90 35.56
CA GLY A 140 -1.45 -10.78 36.18
C GLY A 140 -0.66 -11.59 35.17
N VAL A 141 0.57 -11.93 35.53
CA VAL A 141 1.35 -12.93 34.84
C VAL A 141 1.99 -13.80 35.91
N GLY A 142 1.44 -14.98 36.16
CA GLY A 142 2.02 -16.01 37.05
C GLY A 142 2.87 -17.05 36.32
N TYR A 143 3.59 -17.92 37.04
CA TYR A 143 4.44 -18.96 36.43
C TYR A 143 3.64 -19.93 35.54
N HIS A 144 2.49 -20.42 36.02
CA HIS A 144 1.68 -21.39 35.27
C HIS A 144 0.78 -20.78 34.19
N SER A 145 0.67 -19.45 34.15
CA SER A 145 -0.14 -18.74 33.15
C SER A 145 0.44 -18.92 31.74
N ALA A 146 -0.43 -18.77 30.72
CA ALA A 146 0.03 -18.73 29.34
C ALA A 146 1.04 -17.59 29.11
N GLY A 147 0.86 -16.45 29.78
CA GLY A 147 1.81 -15.32 29.76
C GLY A 147 3.18 -15.69 30.33
N GLY A 148 3.21 -16.41 31.46
CA GLY A 148 4.43 -16.90 32.10
C GLY A 148 5.18 -17.91 31.25
N ARG A 149 4.47 -18.89 30.65
CA ARG A 149 5.05 -19.81 29.65
C ARG A 149 5.69 -19.06 28.49
N GLY A 150 5.11 -17.94 28.08
CA GLY A 150 5.65 -17.12 27.00
C GLY A 150 6.92 -16.39 27.32
N VAL A 151 6.98 -15.81 28.52
CA VAL A 151 8.18 -15.17 29.04
C VAL A 151 9.34 -16.18 29.22
N ARG A 152 9.02 -17.48 29.39
CA ARG A 152 10.00 -18.58 29.40
C ARG A 152 10.34 -19.17 28.02
N GLY A 153 9.58 -18.83 26.97
CA GLY A 153 9.75 -19.36 25.62
C GLY A 153 9.21 -20.79 25.43
N GLU A 154 8.30 -21.24 26.30
CA GLU A 154 7.67 -22.57 26.29
C GLU A 154 6.33 -22.56 25.51
N HIS A 155 6.36 -22.07 24.27
CA HIS A 155 5.18 -21.84 23.42
C HIS A 155 5.11 -22.75 22.20
N LYS A 156 5.29 -24.05 22.39
CA LYS A 156 5.12 -25.04 21.32
C LYS A 156 4.76 -26.40 21.88
N ALA A 157 3.66 -27.00 21.40
CA ALA A 157 3.27 -28.37 21.70
C ALA A 157 2.51 -28.99 20.52
N SER A 158 2.24 -30.30 20.58
CA SER A 158 1.24 -30.93 19.71
C SER A 158 -0.16 -30.52 20.15
N LEU A 159 -1.15 -30.46 19.24
CA LEU A 159 -2.54 -30.17 19.60
C LEU A 159 -3.10 -31.17 20.63
N LYS A 160 -2.66 -32.43 20.56
CA LYS A 160 -3.07 -33.52 21.47
C LYS A 160 -2.46 -33.44 22.87
N ASP A 161 -1.37 -32.68 23.02
CA ASP A 161 -0.61 -32.62 24.27
C ASP A 161 -1.03 -31.39 25.12
N VAL A 162 -2.08 -30.68 24.71
CA VAL A 162 -2.52 -29.43 25.34
C VAL A 162 -3.84 -29.66 26.05
N GLU A 163 -3.78 -29.81 27.38
CA GLU A 163 -4.95 -30.03 28.24
C GLU A 163 -6.03 -28.95 28.13
N GLN A 164 -5.64 -27.74 27.70
CA GLN A 164 -6.54 -26.58 27.57
C GLN A 164 -7.40 -26.61 26.30
N LEU A 165 -7.12 -27.51 25.34
CA LEU A 165 -7.89 -27.60 24.10
C LEU A 165 -9.01 -28.64 24.21
N PRO A 166 -10.16 -28.39 23.56
CA PRO A 166 -11.20 -29.41 23.41
C PRO A 166 -10.64 -30.68 22.73
N PRO A 167 -11.02 -31.89 23.18
CA PRO A 167 -10.54 -33.15 22.57
C PRO A 167 -10.86 -33.27 21.08
N ASP A 168 -11.94 -32.61 20.64
CA ASP A 168 -12.49 -32.60 19.28
C ASP A 168 -11.92 -31.45 18.41
N VAL A 169 -10.94 -30.70 18.89
CA VAL A 169 -10.37 -29.54 18.16
C VAL A 169 -9.86 -29.89 16.76
N GLU A 170 -9.43 -31.13 16.55
CA GLU A 170 -8.92 -31.61 15.27
C GLU A 170 -10.01 -31.94 14.24
N ASP A 171 -11.25 -32.17 14.67
CA ASP A 171 -12.33 -32.68 13.82
C ASP A 171 -12.88 -31.61 12.87
N ASP A 172 -12.96 -30.35 13.32
CA ASP A 172 -13.37 -29.18 12.54
C ASP A 172 -12.17 -28.30 12.11
N TRP A 173 -10.95 -28.86 12.11
CA TRP A 173 -9.76 -28.11 11.74
C TRP A 173 -9.78 -27.72 10.25
N ASP A 174 -9.63 -26.42 9.94
CA ASP A 174 -9.60 -25.98 8.55
C ASP A 174 -8.33 -26.52 7.87
N PRO A 175 -8.44 -27.31 6.79
CA PRO A 175 -7.29 -27.97 6.17
C PRO A 175 -6.31 -26.99 5.52
N ARG A 176 -6.69 -25.72 5.37
CA ARG A 176 -5.81 -24.65 4.87
C ARG A 176 -5.00 -24.01 5.99
N ILE A 177 -5.26 -24.30 7.26
CA ILE A 177 -4.49 -23.77 8.40
C ILE A 177 -3.45 -24.81 8.82
N PRO A 178 -2.16 -24.44 9.02
CA PRO A 178 -1.13 -25.39 9.44
C PRO A 178 -1.55 -26.09 10.74
N LYS A 179 -1.64 -27.42 10.70
CA LYS A 179 -2.09 -28.25 11.84
C LYS A 179 -0.96 -28.42 12.86
N VAL A 180 -0.76 -27.40 13.68
CA VAL A 180 0.23 -27.32 14.77
C VAL A 180 -0.30 -26.37 15.84
N TRP A 181 -0.03 -26.63 17.13
CA TRP A 181 -0.42 -25.70 18.20
C TRP A 181 0.61 -24.57 18.36
N LEU A 182 0.30 -23.44 17.73
CA LEU A 182 0.98 -22.17 17.87
C LEU A 182 -0.10 -21.09 18.13
N GLY A 183 0.24 -20.03 18.87
CA GLY A 183 -0.64 -18.85 19.02
C GLY A 183 -1.31 -18.39 17.71
N PRO A 184 -0.56 -18.17 16.60
CA PRO A 184 -1.16 -17.74 15.33
C PRO A 184 -2.07 -18.79 14.67
N THR A 185 -1.79 -20.09 14.80
CA THR A 185 -2.60 -21.14 14.14
C THR A 185 -3.88 -21.42 14.93
N ILE A 186 -3.81 -21.42 16.26
CA ILE A 186 -4.99 -21.63 17.11
C ILE A 186 -5.94 -20.42 17.03
N TRP A 187 -5.40 -19.20 16.96
CA TRP A 187 -6.21 -18.01 16.74
C TRP A 187 -6.84 -18.01 15.35
N ALA A 188 -6.08 -18.32 14.28
CA ALA A 188 -6.65 -18.40 12.94
C ALA A 188 -7.78 -19.45 12.85
N GLN A 189 -7.59 -20.62 13.47
CA GLN A 189 -8.64 -21.65 13.54
C GLN A 189 -9.86 -21.15 14.31
N SER A 190 -9.66 -20.53 15.47
CA SER A 190 -10.75 -20.02 16.32
C SER A 190 -11.55 -18.91 15.65
N LEU A 191 -10.88 -18.05 14.89
CA LEU A 191 -11.52 -17.03 14.07
C LEU A 191 -12.44 -17.66 13.01
N VAL A 192 -11.97 -18.71 12.32
CA VAL A 192 -12.77 -19.44 11.31
C VAL A 192 -13.97 -20.14 11.96
N THR A 193 -13.75 -20.91 13.03
CA THR A 193 -14.83 -21.63 13.73
C THR A 193 -15.88 -20.65 14.28
N ALA A 194 -15.45 -19.54 14.89
CA ALA A 194 -16.37 -18.53 15.41
C ALA A 194 -17.22 -17.91 14.29
N LEU A 195 -16.62 -17.53 13.16
CA LEU A 195 -17.36 -16.97 12.03
C LEU A 195 -18.35 -17.98 11.43
N ARG A 196 -17.98 -19.26 11.31
CA ARG A 196 -18.90 -20.32 10.86
C ARG A 196 -20.11 -20.44 11.80
N ARG A 197 -19.86 -20.58 13.10
CA ARG A 197 -20.91 -20.72 14.13
C ARG A 197 -21.78 -19.46 14.25
N MET A 198 -21.26 -18.30 13.88
CA MET A 198 -22.02 -17.03 13.83
C MET A 198 -22.75 -16.79 12.50
N GLY A 199 -22.77 -17.77 11.58
CA GLY A 199 -23.44 -17.66 10.28
C GLY A 199 -22.72 -16.75 9.27
N GLN A 200 -21.44 -16.48 9.47
CA GLN A 200 -20.60 -15.57 8.67
C GLN A 200 -19.55 -16.33 7.84
N GLU A 201 -19.89 -17.53 7.36
CA GLU A 201 -18.96 -18.41 6.66
C GLU A 201 -18.31 -17.75 5.43
N ALA A 202 -19.04 -16.92 4.69
CA ALA A 202 -18.52 -16.20 3.53
C ALA A 202 -17.28 -15.34 3.88
N ARG A 203 -17.22 -14.78 5.09
CA ARG A 203 -16.11 -13.94 5.57
C ARG A 203 -14.84 -14.75 5.87
N THR A 204 -14.93 -16.07 6.02
CA THR A 204 -13.74 -16.92 6.26
C THR A 204 -12.78 -16.91 5.06
N SER A 205 -13.29 -16.65 3.85
CA SER A 205 -12.49 -16.49 2.64
C SER A 205 -11.60 -15.24 2.63
N ASP A 206 -11.90 -14.24 3.48
CA ASP A 206 -11.07 -13.05 3.65
C ASP A 206 -9.82 -13.32 4.49
N LEU A 207 -9.73 -14.50 5.14
CA LEU A 207 -8.57 -14.91 5.92
C LEU A 207 -7.34 -14.99 5.03
N SER A 208 -6.34 -14.18 5.36
CA SER A 208 -5.11 -14.08 4.59
C SER A 208 -4.13 -15.20 4.90
N LEU A 209 -4.36 -16.37 4.31
CA LEU A 209 -3.56 -17.58 4.52
C LEU A 209 -2.07 -17.38 4.21
N PHE A 210 -1.73 -16.61 3.18
CA PHE A 210 -0.32 -16.34 2.86
C PHE A 210 0.41 -15.58 3.96
N ARG A 211 -0.29 -14.71 4.71
CA ARG A 211 0.29 -13.99 5.85
C ARG A 211 0.44 -14.88 7.06
N LEU A 212 -0.55 -15.73 7.31
CA LEU A 212 -0.46 -16.75 8.34
C LEU A 212 0.75 -17.65 8.09
N TYR A 213 0.91 -18.16 6.86
CA TYR A 213 2.03 -19.02 6.47
C TYR A 213 3.37 -18.30 6.61
N ALA A 214 3.47 -17.06 6.12
CA ALA A 214 4.69 -16.26 6.23
C ALA A 214 5.07 -15.99 7.69
N PHE A 215 4.08 -15.70 8.54
CA PHE A 215 4.27 -15.51 9.97
C PHE A 215 4.78 -16.80 10.62
N VAL A 216 4.14 -17.95 10.36
CA VAL A 216 4.58 -19.24 10.89
C VAL A 216 6.00 -19.56 10.43
N LEU A 217 6.34 -19.40 9.14
CA LEU A 217 7.69 -19.67 8.63
C LEU A 217 8.76 -18.71 9.19
N ALA A 218 8.41 -17.44 9.43
CA ALA A 218 9.36 -16.44 9.94
C ALA A 218 9.63 -16.56 11.45
N PHE A 219 8.65 -17.03 12.23
CA PHE A 219 8.76 -17.17 13.69
C PHE A 219 9.02 -18.61 14.14
N HIS A 220 8.59 -19.60 13.37
CA HIS A 220 8.68 -21.04 13.63
C HIS A 220 9.11 -21.80 12.35
N PRO A 221 10.34 -21.57 11.85
CA PRO A 221 10.80 -22.14 10.57
C PRO A 221 10.83 -23.68 10.55
N ASP A 222 10.93 -24.30 11.72
CA ASP A 222 10.82 -25.74 11.94
C ASP A 222 9.42 -26.31 11.63
N CYS A 223 8.39 -25.48 11.58
CA CYS A 223 7.02 -25.88 11.22
C CYS A 223 6.73 -25.82 9.70
N TRP A 224 7.78 -25.76 8.86
CA TRP A 224 7.62 -25.63 7.40
C TRP A 224 6.84 -26.79 6.77
N ARG A 225 6.96 -28.02 7.31
CA ARG A 225 6.23 -29.19 6.79
C ARG A 225 4.72 -29.01 6.91
N GLN A 226 4.25 -28.51 8.06
CA GLN A 226 2.84 -28.24 8.31
C GLN A 226 2.32 -27.11 7.41
N VAL A 227 3.15 -26.09 7.14
CA VAL A 227 2.82 -25.02 6.20
C VAL A 227 2.72 -25.54 4.77
N VAL A 228 3.63 -26.41 4.33
CA VAL A 228 3.58 -27.03 2.99
C VAL A 228 2.35 -27.92 2.86
N THR A 229 2.05 -28.76 3.86
CA THR A 229 0.86 -29.63 3.85
C THR A 229 -0.44 -28.82 3.74
N ALA A 230 -0.57 -27.74 4.52
CA ALA A 230 -1.70 -26.82 4.40
C ALA A 230 -1.70 -26.08 3.04
N GLY A 231 -0.51 -25.71 2.56
CA GLY A 231 -0.29 -25.03 1.28
C GLY A 231 -0.66 -25.85 0.05
N VAL A 232 -0.65 -27.19 0.12
CA VAL A 232 -1.20 -28.06 -0.96
C VAL A 232 -2.68 -27.74 -1.21
N ARG A 233 -3.43 -27.41 -0.16
CA ARG A 233 -4.85 -26.99 -0.25
C ARG A 233 -5.02 -25.50 -0.59
N ALA A 234 -3.92 -24.73 -0.62
CA ALA A 234 -3.92 -23.29 -0.91
C ALA A 234 -2.61 -22.85 -1.64
N PRO A 235 -2.36 -23.31 -2.88
CA PRO A 235 -1.07 -23.14 -3.55
C PRO A 235 -0.68 -21.68 -3.79
N PHE A 236 -1.66 -20.82 -4.12
CA PHE A 236 -1.43 -19.38 -4.23
C PHE A 236 -1.02 -18.74 -2.90
N ALA A 237 -1.52 -19.26 -1.78
CA ALA A 237 -1.13 -18.77 -0.46
C ALA A 237 0.29 -19.20 -0.09
N LEU A 238 0.71 -20.41 -0.46
CA LEU A 238 2.08 -20.90 -0.28
C LEU A 238 3.08 -20.10 -1.12
N MET A 239 2.79 -19.89 -2.41
CA MET A 239 3.63 -19.08 -3.30
C MET A 239 3.72 -17.63 -2.80
N GLY A 240 2.60 -17.06 -2.36
CA GLY A 240 2.60 -15.78 -1.66
C GLY A 240 3.54 -15.82 -0.46
N ALA A 241 3.39 -16.81 0.43
CA ALA A 241 4.14 -16.91 1.68
C ALA A 241 5.66 -16.86 1.48
N LEU A 242 6.18 -17.47 0.41
CA LEU A 242 7.62 -17.44 0.08
C LEU A 242 8.13 -16.01 -0.17
N VAL A 243 7.36 -15.19 -0.88
CA VAL A 243 7.66 -13.77 -1.08
C VAL A 243 7.58 -13.02 0.27
N TRP A 244 6.62 -13.41 1.10
CA TRP A 244 6.29 -12.72 2.34
C TRP A 244 7.17 -13.03 3.54
N VAL A 245 7.80 -14.20 3.56
CA VAL A 245 8.77 -14.56 4.60
C VAL A 245 9.89 -13.52 4.64
N VAL A 246 10.35 -13.04 3.48
CA VAL A 246 11.39 -12.00 3.40
C VAL A 246 10.93 -10.70 4.06
N PHE A 247 9.72 -10.22 3.75
CA PHE A 247 9.16 -9.01 4.37
C PHE A 247 8.90 -9.18 5.88
N THR A 248 8.41 -10.35 6.28
CA THR A 248 8.14 -10.66 7.70
C THR A 248 9.45 -10.73 8.49
N PHE A 249 10.50 -11.29 7.89
CA PHE A 249 11.83 -11.32 8.46
C PHE A 249 12.45 -9.93 8.53
N ALA A 250 12.30 -9.10 7.49
CA ALA A 250 12.72 -7.70 7.51
C ALA A 250 12.00 -6.90 8.60
N TRP A 251 10.69 -7.08 8.75
CA TRP A 251 9.90 -6.47 9.82
C TRP A 251 10.36 -6.95 11.20
N ARG A 252 10.59 -8.26 11.37
CA ARG A 252 11.15 -8.84 12.60
C ARG A 252 12.50 -8.24 12.93
N SER A 253 13.41 -8.13 11.96
CA SER A 253 14.73 -7.51 12.13
C SER A 253 14.61 -6.03 12.48
N ALA A 254 13.71 -5.29 11.83
CA ALA A 254 13.44 -3.89 12.17
C ALA A 254 12.87 -3.73 13.59
N MET A 255 11.94 -4.61 14.01
CA MET A 255 11.42 -4.63 15.39
C MET A 255 12.50 -5.04 16.40
N PHE A 256 13.34 -6.01 16.07
CA PHE A 256 14.47 -6.41 16.90
C PHE A 256 15.46 -5.26 17.06
N VAL A 257 15.86 -4.58 15.98
CA VAL A 257 16.74 -3.40 16.03
C VAL A 257 16.07 -2.27 16.81
N LYS A 258 14.79 -1.98 16.56
CA LYS A 258 14.01 -0.97 17.29
C LYS A 258 13.97 -1.28 18.80
N ASN A 259 13.76 -2.53 19.18
CA ASN A 259 13.72 -2.97 20.57
C ASN A 259 15.11 -3.04 21.20
N ARG A 260 16.18 -3.29 20.42
CA ARG A 260 17.57 -3.34 20.89
C ARG A 260 18.18 -1.95 21.09
N TRP A 261 17.83 -1.00 20.22
CA TRP A 261 18.32 0.39 20.27
C TRP A 261 17.53 1.25 21.27
N ARG A 262 16.27 0.91 21.57
CA ARG A 262 15.51 1.54 22.66
C ARG A 262 15.92 0.92 24.00
N ARG A 263 16.99 1.45 24.60
CA ARG A 263 17.61 0.95 25.82
C ARG A 263 16.82 1.20 27.13
N THR A 264 15.61 1.77 27.10
CA THR A 264 14.79 1.92 28.31
C THR A 264 13.30 1.72 28.04
N PRO A 265 12.56 0.97 28.91
CA PRO A 265 11.10 0.88 28.91
C PRO A 265 10.37 2.23 29.07
N ALA A 266 11.11 3.28 29.47
CA ALA A 266 10.60 4.60 29.87
C ALA A 266 9.82 5.35 28.78
N GLU A 267 10.01 5.05 27.49
CA GLU A 267 9.29 5.77 26.42
C GLU A 267 7.84 5.28 26.19
N ARG A 268 7.42 4.17 26.82
CA ARG A 268 6.04 3.64 26.67
C ARG A 268 5.36 3.28 28.00
N VAL A 269 6.03 3.49 29.12
CA VAL A 269 5.54 3.11 30.44
C VAL A 269 5.49 4.39 31.28
N ALA A 270 4.29 4.75 31.74
CA ALA A 270 4.07 5.95 32.54
C ALA A 270 4.55 5.75 33.99
N VAL A 271 4.44 4.51 34.50
CA VAL A 271 4.86 4.13 35.85
C VAL A 271 5.53 2.76 35.81
N VAL A 272 6.73 2.71 36.37
CA VAL A 272 7.45 1.48 36.73
C VAL A 272 7.54 1.48 38.25
N ALA A 273 6.98 0.47 38.89
CA ALA A 273 7.01 0.34 40.34
C ALA A 273 7.37 -1.09 40.75
N ASP A 274 8.10 -1.21 41.86
CA ASP A 274 8.31 -2.50 42.50
C ASP A 274 7.22 -2.72 43.55
N CYS A 275 6.19 -3.47 43.15
CA CYS A 275 5.04 -3.80 43.96
C CYS A 275 5.24 -5.18 44.61
N ALA A 276 5.26 -5.22 45.94
CA ALA A 276 5.41 -6.45 46.72
C ALA A 276 4.18 -7.37 46.64
N SER A 277 3.03 -6.86 46.20
CA SER A 277 1.78 -7.63 46.07
C SER A 277 0.87 -7.08 44.96
N ILE A 278 -0.09 -7.90 44.49
CA ILE A 278 -1.12 -7.45 43.56
C ILE A 278 -1.97 -6.30 44.14
N SER A 279 -2.21 -6.30 45.46
CA SER A 279 -2.94 -5.21 46.12
C SER A 279 -2.21 -3.87 46.00
N SER A 280 -0.88 -3.86 46.16
CA SER A 280 -0.09 -2.64 45.94
C SER A 280 -0.10 -2.23 44.46
N ALA A 281 -0.09 -3.19 43.54
CA ALA A 281 -0.15 -2.89 42.11
C ALA A 281 -1.51 -2.29 41.69
N VAL A 282 -2.60 -2.77 42.29
CA VAL A 282 -3.96 -2.23 42.09
C VAL A 282 -4.07 -0.81 42.62
N ALA A 283 -3.51 -0.52 43.80
CA ALA A 283 -3.52 0.83 44.36
C ALA A 283 -2.77 1.83 43.45
N GLU A 284 -1.59 1.43 42.95
CA GLU A 284 -0.80 2.25 42.03
C GLU A 284 -1.55 2.48 40.70
N ALA A 285 -2.15 1.43 40.15
CA ALA A 285 -2.95 1.51 38.93
C ALA A 285 -4.19 2.39 39.10
N ASP A 286 -4.89 2.31 40.24
CA ASP A 286 -6.06 3.15 40.54
C ASP A 286 -5.69 4.63 40.65
N LEU A 287 -4.54 4.94 41.27
CA LEU A 287 -4.03 6.32 41.37
C LEU A 287 -3.77 6.92 39.98
N VAL A 288 -3.10 6.16 39.10
CA VAL A 288 -2.88 6.56 37.70
C VAL A 288 -4.20 6.72 36.95
N CYS A 289 -5.17 5.80 37.16
CA CYS A 289 -6.48 5.88 36.55
C CYS A 289 -7.21 7.17 36.94
N ARG A 290 -7.32 7.45 38.24
CA ARG A 290 -8.00 8.65 38.75
C ARG A 290 -7.33 9.94 38.28
N SER A 291 -6.01 9.99 38.29
CA SER A 291 -5.26 11.14 37.77
C SER A 291 -5.62 11.41 36.30
N ARG A 292 -5.58 10.38 35.45
CA ARG A 292 -5.90 10.52 34.02
C ARG A 292 -7.37 10.89 33.78
N VAL A 293 -8.29 10.27 34.50
CA VAL A 293 -9.72 10.60 34.39
C VAL A 293 -9.96 12.06 34.77
N ASN A 294 -9.29 12.57 35.81
CA ASN A 294 -9.38 13.97 36.21
C ASN A 294 -8.79 14.92 35.15
N GLU A 295 -7.61 14.60 34.59
CA GLU A 295 -7.00 15.36 33.49
C GLU A 295 -7.91 15.43 32.24
N LEU A 296 -8.69 14.37 32.00
CA LEU A 296 -9.62 14.27 30.88
C LEU A 296 -11.01 14.84 31.19
N GLY A 297 -11.23 15.44 32.36
CA GLY A 297 -12.49 16.08 32.73
C GLY A 297 -13.59 15.11 33.19
N GLY A 298 -13.23 13.95 33.74
CA GLY A 298 -14.15 12.97 34.32
C GLY A 298 -14.67 11.92 33.35
N TRP A 299 -15.21 10.82 33.88
CA TRP A 299 -15.68 9.68 33.08
C TRP A 299 -16.77 10.03 32.05
N ALA A 300 -17.69 10.94 32.39
CA ALA A 300 -18.71 11.42 31.46
C ALA A 300 -18.09 12.09 30.22
N THR A 301 -16.99 12.82 30.38
CA THR A 301 -16.25 13.45 29.28
C THR A 301 -15.43 12.43 28.50
N VAL A 302 -14.72 11.54 29.20
CA VAL A 302 -13.92 10.45 28.60
C VAL A 302 -14.78 9.59 27.67
N VAL A 303 -15.96 9.19 28.15
CA VAL A 303 -16.88 8.35 27.36
C VAL A 303 -17.70 9.18 26.37
N GLY A 304 -18.15 10.38 26.77
CA GLY A 304 -18.96 11.27 25.94
C GLY A 304 -18.26 11.78 24.68
N THR A 305 -16.93 11.98 24.72
CA THR A 305 -16.13 12.31 23.53
C THR A 305 -16.19 11.22 22.44
N ALA A 306 -16.54 9.98 22.78
CA ALA A 306 -16.73 8.91 21.79
C ALA A 306 -18.00 9.12 20.93
N LYS A 307 -19.04 9.82 21.42
CA LYS A 307 -20.27 10.11 20.65
C LYS A 307 -20.01 11.09 19.50
N THR A 308 -19.18 12.11 19.72
CA THR A 308 -18.81 13.14 18.73
C THR A 308 -17.76 12.65 17.72
N THR A 309 -17.06 11.56 18.03
CA THR A 309 -15.99 11.02 17.17
C THR A 309 -16.52 10.01 16.14
N SER A 310 -17.84 9.95 15.92
CA SER A 310 -18.51 9.12 14.89
C SER A 310 -18.19 9.50 13.43
N GLN A 311 -17.33 10.49 13.19
CA GLN A 311 -16.82 10.84 11.86
C GLN A 311 -15.31 11.09 11.80
N GLN A 312 -14.57 10.71 12.83
CA GLN A 312 -13.11 10.81 12.84
C GLN A 312 -12.42 9.46 12.65
N PHE A 313 -13.09 8.51 11.97
CA PHE A 313 -12.36 7.51 11.20
C PHE A 313 -11.48 8.22 10.19
N ARG A 314 -10.17 8.31 10.49
CA ARG A 314 -9.14 8.99 9.69
C ARG A 314 -9.78 9.97 8.72
N ARG A 315 -10.31 11.10 9.19
CA ARG A 315 -10.43 12.23 8.26
C ARG A 315 -8.98 12.43 7.82
N PRO A 316 -8.60 12.21 6.54
CA PRO A 316 -7.37 12.80 6.08
C PRO A 316 -7.59 14.27 6.37
N SER A 317 -6.84 14.79 7.34
CA SER A 317 -6.78 16.22 7.58
C SER A 317 -6.67 16.85 6.21
N SER A 318 -7.69 17.60 5.81
CA SER A 318 -7.72 18.31 4.55
C SER A 318 -6.38 19.03 4.37
N GLY A 319 -5.57 18.58 3.42
CA GLY A 319 -4.41 19.31 2.91
C GLY A 319 -3.16 19.37 3.80
N ARG A 320 -2.72 18.29 4.47
CA ARG A 320 -1.37 18.25 5.05
C ARG A 320 -0.31 17.90 4.00
N LEU A 321 0.90 18.46 4.14
CA LEU A 321 2.10 18.07 3.36
C LEU A 321 2.28 16.55 3.28
N SER A 322 1.86 15.80 4.30
CA SER A 322 1.92 14.33 4.36
C SER A 322 1.17 13.62 3.23
N ASP A 323 0.15 14.23 2.62
CA ASP A 323 -0.56 13.65 1.47
C ASP A 323 0.00 14.12 0.13
N ALA A 324 0.68 15.28 0.11
CA ALA A 324 1.25 15.85 -1.10
C ALA A 324 2.64 15.28 -1.41
N LEU A 325 3.47 15.04 -0.38
CA LEU A 325 4.86 14.63 -0.52
C LEU A 325 5.06 13.23 -1.11
N PRO A 326 4.34 12.17 -0.68
CA PRO A 326 4.58 10.83 -1.22
C PRO A 326 4.34 10.73 -2.74
N PRO A 327 3.25 11.29 -3.30
CA PRO A 327 3.09 11.39 -4.75
C PRO A 327 4.14 12.29 -5.41
N ALA A 328 4.62 13.33 -4.73
CA ALA A 328 5.67 14.22 -5.25
C ALA A 328 6.98 13.46 -5.50
N PHE A 329 7.43 12.67 -4.51
CA PHE A 329 8.66 11.88 -4.62
C PHE A 329 8.56 10.85 -5.74
N LEU A 330 7.41 10.17 -5.86
CA LEU A 330 7.17 9.24 -6.96
C LEU A 330 7.20 9.95 -8.32
N VAL A 331 6.50 11.07 -8.49
CA VAL A 331 6.50 11.83 -9.75
C VAL A 331 7.89 12.36 -10.09
N LEU A 332 8.64 12.82 -9.08
CA LEU A 332 10.02 13.24 -9.27
C LEU A 332 10.88 12.06 -9.71
N LEU A 333 10.74 10.88 -9.12
CA LEU A 333 11.46 9.68 -9.55
C LEU A 333 11.13 9.34 -11.00
N LEU A 334 9.85 9.40 -11.40
CA LEU A 334 9.42 9.10 -12.77
C LEU A 334 10.03 10.06 -13.80
N SER A 335 10.18 11.34 -13.45
CA SER A 335 10.48 12.41 -14.40
C SER A 335 11.85 13.08 -14.22
N ALA A 336 12.63 12.75 -13.18
CA ALA A 336 13.92 13.39 -12.90
C ALA A 336 14.90 13.25 -14.08
N GLY A 337 14.88 12.11 -14.76
CA GLY A 337 15.68 11.87 -15.96
C GLY A 337 15.38 12.85 -17.11
N TYR A 338 14.19 13.46 -17.14
CA TYR A 338 13.82 14.44 -18.16
C TYR A 338 14.43 15.81 -17.91
N MET A 339 14.85 16.12 -16.68
CA MET A 339 15.22 17.46 -16.24
C MET A 339 16.66 17.57 -15.73
N LYS A 340 17.24 16.48 -15.21
CA LYS A 340 18.51 16.49 -14.47
C LYS A 340 19.73 16.99 -15.26
N GLY A 341 19.68 16.98 -16.59
CA GLY A 341 20.76 17.46 -17.45
C GLY A 341 20.85 18.99 -17.56
N HIS A 342 19.87 19.73 -17.02
CA HIS A 342 19.81 21.19 -17.17
C HIS A 342 20.93 21.90 -16.37
N PRO A 343 21.63 22.91 -16.93
CA PRO A 343 22.71 23.64 -16.26
C PRO A 343 22.31 24.24 -14.90
N LEU A 344 21.09 24.74 -14.75
CA LEU A 344 20.57 25.24 -13.45
C LEU A 344 20.53 24.20 -12.32
N LEU A 345 20.70 22.91 -12.61
CA LEU A 345 20.75 21.84 -11.61
C LEU A 345 22.18 21.36 -11.34
N SER A 346 23.19 21.89 -12.03
CA SER A 346 24.61 21.52 -11.89
C SER A 346 25.19 21.81 -10.50
N TRP A 347 24.59 22.72 -9.74
CA TRP A 347 25.00 23.02 -8.36
C TRP A 347 24.62 21.91 -7.37
N LEU A 348 23.74 20.97 -7.74
CA LEU A 348 23.36 19.87 -6.86
C LEU A 348 24.54 18.88 -6.74
N PRO A 349 25.01 18.58 -5.52
CA PRO A 349 26.15 17.69 -5.32
C PRO A 349 25.80 16.20 -5.49
N PHE A 350 24.59 15.88 -5.95
CA PHE A 350 24.07 14.52 -6.08
C PHE A 350 23.18 14.37 -7.33
N ASP A 351 23.05 13.14 -7.83
CA ASP A 351 22.14 12.83 -8.94
C ASP A 351 20.67 12.93 -8.48
N LEU A 352 19.89 13.76 -9.19
CA LEU A 352 18.48 14.03 -8.87
C LEU A 352 17.59 12.76 -8.93
N THR A 353 17.90 11.83 -9.83
CA THR A 353 17.13 10.58 -9.96
C THR A 353 17.42 9.66 -8.77
N ALA A 354 18.68 9.55 -8.37
CA ALA A 354 19.07 8.79 -7.18
C ALA A 354 18.44 9.38 -5.90
N ALA A 355 18.49 10.71 -5.74
CA ALA A 355 17.84 11.38 -4.61
C ALA A 355 16.33 11.14 -4.59
N ALA A 356 15.65 11.23 -5.74
CA ALA A 356 14.22 10.94 -5.84
C ALA A 356 13.90 9.48 -5.52
N ALA A 357 14.76 8.54 -5.88
CA ALA A 357 14.62 7.13 -5.54
C ALA A 357 14.73 6.90 -4.03
N VAL A 358 15.72 7.52 -3.37
CA VAL A 358 15.89 7.47 -1.92
C VAL A 358 14.67 8.05 -1.20
N LEU A 359 14.20 9.23 -1.62
CA LEU A 359 13.00 9.85 -1.03
C LEU A 359 11.75 8.98 -1.22
N THR A 360 11.60 8.36 -2.39
CA THR A 360 10.50 7.41 -2.66
C THR A 360 10.60 6.17 -1.76
N LEU A 361 11.81 5.63 -1.56
CA LEU A 361 12.05 4.50 -0.67
C LEU A 361 11.79 4.84 0.80
N LEU A 362 12.23 6.01 1.27
CA LEU A 362 11.95 6.48 2.62
C LEU A 362 10.45 6.67 2.85
N ALA A 363 9.73 7.24 1.88
CA ALA A 363 8.28 7.35 1.94
C ALA A 363 7.60 5.98 1.95
N LEU A 364 8.11 5.01 1.17
CA LEU A 364 7.63 3.63 1.17
C LEU A 364 7.78 2.97 2.54
N VAL A 365 8.97 3.08 3.14
CA VAL A 365 9.25 2.54 4.48
C VAL A 365 8.38 3.21 5.53
N HIS A 366 8.22 4.53 5.46
CA HIS A 366 7.37 5.28 6.37
C HIS A 366 5.90 4.85 6.28
N GLU A 367 5.35 4.72 5.07
CA GLU A 367 3.96 4.28 4.86
C GLU A 367 3.76 2.82 5.28
N ALA A 368 4.71 1.93 4.97
CA ALA A 368 4.65 0.54 5.42
C ALA A 368 4.70 0.43 6.96
N ALA A 369 5.53 1.25 7.61
CA ALA A 369 5.66 1.29 9.06
C ALA A 369 4.42 1.87 9.76
N THR A 370 3.84 2.95 9.23
CA THR A 370 2.66 3.62 9.81
C THR A 370 1.36 2.86 9.61
N LEU A 371 1.22 2.15 8.48
CA LEU A 371 0.05 1.30 8.23
C LEU A 371 0.11 -0.04 8.97
N HIS A 372 1.25 -0.37 9.61
CA HIS A 372 1.56 -1.71 10.11
C HIS A 372 1.30 -2.80 9.05
N ASP A 373 1.43 -2.43 7.77
CA ASP A 373 1.04 -3.23 6.62
C ASP A 373 2.20 -3.23 5.62
N TRP A 374 3.19 -4.08 5.92
CA TRP A 374 4.38 -4.31 5.08
C TRP A 374 4.07 -5.07 3.78
N PHE A 375 2.78 -5.19 3.47
CA PHE A 375 2.28 -6.07 2.46
C PHE A 375 1.62 -5.30 1.29
N PRO A 376 1.96 -5.57 -0.01
CA PRO A 376 1.15 -5.17 -1.14
C PRO A 376 -0.34 -5.34 -0.87
N PRO A 377 -1.10 -4.32 -1.23
CA PRO A 377 -2.53 -4.32 -1.00
C PRO A 377 -3.18 -5.33 -1.95
N ARG A 378 -4.47 -5.63 -1.73
CA ARG A 378 -5.24 -6.49 -2.64
C ARG A 378 -5.04 -5.99 -4.09
N GLY A 379 -4.72 -6.91 -5.01
CA GLY A 379 -4.38 -6.62 -6.41
C GLY A 379 -2.92 -6.29 -6.73
N GLY A 380 -2.06 -6.08 -5.74
CA GLY A 380 -0.63 -5.84 -5.95
C GLY A 380 0.16 -7.09 -6.36
N GLY A 381 -0.40 -8.30 -6.21
CA GLY A 381 0.29 -9.56 -6.45
C GLY A 381 0.85 -9.72 -7.87
N ALA A 382 0.15 -9.21 -8.89
CA ALA A 382 0.65 -9.26 -10.28
C ALA A 382 1.88 -8.36 -10.50
N VAL A 383 1.94 -7.20 -9.84
CA VAL A 383 3.11 -6.31 -9.88
C VAL A 383 4.28 -6.95 -9.13
N VAL A 384 4.01 -7.62 -8.00
CA VAL A 384 5.04 -8.36 -7.27
C VAL A 384 5.58 -9.53 -8.09
N ALA A 385 4.69 -10.28 -8.75
CA ALA A 385 5.09 -11.36 -9.66
C ALA A 385 5.97 -10.82 -10.80
N LEU A 386 5.60 -9.68 -11.38
CA LEU A 386 6.43 -9.00 -12.39
C LEU A 386 7.80 -8.62 -11.84
N VAL A 387 7.88 -8.03 -10.64
CA VAL A 387 9.15 -7.69 -9.98
C VAL A 387 10.01 -8.94 -9.76
N VAL A 388 9.42 -10.03 -9.28
CA VAL A 388 10.13 -11.31 -9.03
C VAL A 388 10.61 -11.93 -10.33
N LEU A 389 9.78 -11.98 -11.38
CA LEU A 389 10.16 -12.53 -12.68
C LEU A 389 11.24 -11.67 -13.35
N SER A 390 11.13 -10.34 -13.26
CA SER A 390 12.18 -9.43 -13.73
C SER A 390 13.49 -9.58 -12.94
N ALA A 391 13.43 -10.04 -11.68
CA ALA A 391 14.63 -10.34 -10.90
C ALA A 391 15.38 -11.57 -11.41
N LEU A 392 14.74 -12.48 -12.17
CA LEU A 392 15.42 -13.63 -12.77
C LEU A 392 16.49 -13.19 -13.78
N GLY A 393 16.25 -12.09 -14.52
CA GLY A 393 17.23 -11.51 -15.42
C GLY A 393 18.50 -10.98 -14.73
N TYR A 394 18.50 -10.84 -13.40
CA TYR A 394 19.70 -10.50 -12.61
C TYR A 394 20.57 -11.71 -12.26
N LEU A 395 20.05 -12.93 -12.43
CA LEU A 395 20.81 -14.17 -12.19
C LEU A 395 21.89 -14.39 -13.25
N VAL A 396 21.74 -13.75 -14.41
CA VAL A 396 22.75 -13.74 -15.47
C VAL A 396 23.77 -12.64 -15.18
N ALA A 397 25.06 -13.00 -15.18
CA ALA A 397 26.15 -12.05 -15.00
C ALA A 397 26.26 -11.13 -16.22
N PRO A 398 26.42 -9.80 -16.03
CA PRO A 398 26.55 -8.87 -17.15
C PRO A 398 27.87 -9.11 -17.87
N THR A 399 27.84 -9.06 -19.20
CA THR A 399 29.04 -9.24 -20.03
C THR A 399 29.63 -7.92 -20.51
N SER A 400 28.89 -6.81 -20.35
CA SER A 400 29.28 -5.47 -20.79
C SER A 400 29.02 -4.40 -19.72
N GLU A 401 29.75 -3.28 -19.81
CA GLU A 401 29.54 -2.11 -18.95
C GLU A 401 28.11 -1.56 -19.09
N TYR A 402 27.56 -1.57 -20.30
CA TYR A 402 26.17 -1.18 -20.56
C TYR A 402 25.17 -2.07 -19.81
N ALA A 403 25.40 -3.38 -19.79
CA ALA A 403 24.55 -4.33 -19.05
C ALA A 403 24.59 -4.09 -17.53
N GLU A 404 25.76 -3.78 -17.00
CA GLU A 404 25.92 -3.42 -15.58
C GLU A 404 25.16 -2.13 -15.24
N GLN A 405 25.32 -1.07 -16.04
CA GLN A 405 24.61 0.20 -15.85
C GLN A 405 23.09 0.00 -15.92
N LYS A 406 22.59 -0.77 -16.90
CA LYS A 406 21.16 -1.05 -17.06
C LYS A 406 20.57 -1.80 -15.87
N ARG A 407 21.28 -2.80 -15.34
CA ARG A 407 20.89 -3.53 -14.11
C ARG A 407 20.71 -2.61 -12.91
N ILE A 408 21.58 -1.62 -12.74
CA ILE A 408 21.46 -0.64 -11.65
C ILE A 408 20.23 0.23 -11.86
N LEU A 409 20.01 0.72 -13.09
CA LEU A 409 18.87 1.57 -13.43
C LEU A 409 17.52 0.85 -13.31
N LEU A 410 17.49 -0.47 -13.54
CA LEU A 410 16.29 -1.30 -13.33
C LEU A 410 15.80 -1.29 -11.88
N LEU A 411 16.67 -1.09 -10.88
CA LEU A 411 16.24 -0.93 -9.48
C LEU A 411 15.30 0.27 -9.32
N LEU A 412 15.51 1.35 -10.08
CA LEU A 412 14.64 2.52 -10.08
C LEU A 412 13.24 2.19 -10.61
N THR A 413 13.15 1.29 -11.59
CA THR A 413 11.90 0.78 -12.14
C THR A 413 11.14 -0.04 -11.11
N LEU A 414 11.84 -0.90 -10.36
CA LEU A 414 11.25 -1.67 -9.25
C LEU A 414 10.74 -0.75 -8.13
N ILE A 415 11.53 0.25 -7.72
CA ILE A 415 11.13 1.26 -6.72
C ILE A 415 9.90 2.03 -7.22
N SER A 416 9.83 2.37 -8.51
CA SER A 416 8.69 3.07 -9.11
C SER A 416 7.40 2.23 -9.07
N ALA A 417 7.52 0.92 -9.38
CA ALA A 417 6.40 -0.02 -9.31
C ALA A 417 5.86 -0.17 -7.87
N LEU A 418 6.77 -0.35 -6.90
CA LEU A 418 6.41 -0.41 -5.48
C LEU A 418 5.85 0.92 -4.98
N GLY A 419 6.43 2.04 -5.39
CA GLY A 419 5.94 3.40 -5.15
C GLY A 419 4.48 3.55 -5.55
N GLY A 420 4.12 3.07 -6.74
CA GLY A 420 2.74 3.04 -7.22
C GLY A 420 1.79 2.23 -6.34
N LEU A 421 2.23 1.09 -5.77
CA LEU A 421 1.39 0.22 -4.93
C LEU A 421 1.05 0.84 -3.55
N TYR A 422 1.94 1.68 -3.01
CA TYR A 422 1.86 2.12 -1.62
C TYR A 422 1.64 3.61 -1.44
N LEU A 423 2.24 4.45 -2.29
CA LEU A 423 2.24 5.90 -2.05
C LEU A 423 0.95 6.58 -2.52
N VAL A 424 0.23 6.00 -3.48
CA VAL A 424 -1.01 6.58 -4.04
C VAL A 424 -2.21 5.70 -3.73
N ARG A 425 -2.61 5.69 -2.44
CA ARG A 425 -3.71 4.85 -1.91
C ARG A 425 -4.98 5.61 -1.54
N SER A 426 -5.11 6.86 -1.96
CA SER A 426 -6.32 7.64 -1.70
C SER A 426 -6.63 8.57 -2.86
N ARG A 427 -7.90 8.96 -2.97
CA ARG A 427 -8.35 9.92 -3.98
C ARG A 427 -7.58 11.24 -3.88
N LEU A 428 -7.27 11.70 -2.65
CA LEU A 428 -6.49 12.91 -2.43
C LEU A 428 -5.05 12.78 -2.96
N ARG A 429 -4.39 11.66 -2.68
CA ARG A 429 -3.02 11.40 -3.19
C ARG A 429 -3.00 11.24 -4.71
N LEU A 430 -4.07 10.72 -5.31
CA LEU A 430 -4.23 10.69 -6.77
C LEU A 430 -4.35 12.10 -7.35
N ILE A 431 -5.09 13.01 -6.71
CA ILE A 431 -5.15 14.43 -7.12
C ILE A 431 -3.76 15.07 -7.03
N TRP A 432 -3.01 14.80 -5.96
CA TRP A 432 -1.64 15.29 -5.81
C TRP A 432 -0.68 14.73 -6.86
N LEU A 433 -0.77 13.44 -7.21
CA LEU A 433 -0.03 12.84 -8.32
C LEU A 433 -0.24 13.65 -9.61
N LEU A 434 -1.49 13.96 -9.95
CA LEU A 434 -1.83 14.74 -11.14
C LEU A 434 -1.27 16.17 -11.05
N ARG A 435 -1.39 16.83 -9.89
CA ARG A 435 -0.85 18.19 -9.68
C ARG A 435 0.67 18.24 -9.85
N TRP A 436 1.39 17.28 -9.27
CA TRP A 436 2.84 17.20 -9.42
C TRP A 436 3.26 16.87 -10.86
N THR A 437 2.46 16.06 -11.57
CA THR A 437 2.69 15.80 -13.01
C THR A 437 2.57 17.09 -13.83
N VAL A 438 1.57 17.94 -13.54
CA VAL A 438 1.47 19.28 -14.14
C VAL A 438 2.65 20.16 -13.75
N GLY A 439 3.03 20.19 -12.47
CA GLY A 439 4.16 20.97 -11.96
C GLY A 439 5.47 20.64 -12.67
N VAL A 440 5.79 19.35 -12.84
CA VAL A 440 6.97 18.91 -13.60
C VAL A 440 6.90 19.37 -15.06
N GLY A 441 5.76 19.24 -15.72
CA GLY A 441 5.60 19.72 -17.09
C GLY A 441 5.86 21.23 -17.22
N LEU A 442 5.41 22.03 -16.25
CA LEU A 442 5.65 23.46 -16.23
C LEU A 442 7.13 23.81 -15.96
N VAL A 443 7.82 23.06 -15.09
CA VAL A 443 9.27 23.22 -14.89
C VAL A 443 10.02 22.93 -16.19
N VAL A 444 9.63 21.87 -16.92
CA VAL A 444 10.21 21.58 -18.24
C VAL A 444 9.96 22.71 -19.23
N VAL A 445 8.77 23.30 -19.26
CA VAL A 445 8.51 24.46 -20.13
C VAL A 445 9.39 25.65 -19.73
N LEU A 446 9.55 25.91 -18.43
CA LEU A 446 10.44 26.96 -17.95
C LEU A 446 11.88 26.72 -18.40
N PHE A 447 12.38 25.48 -18.33
CA PHE A 447 13.71 25.12 -18.82
C PHE A 447 13.86 25.37 -20.31
N VAL A 448 12.86 25.01 -21.12
CA VAL A 448 12.82 25.35 -22.55
C VAL A 448 12.90 26.84 -22.80
N TRP A 449 12.28 27.67 -21.96
CA TRP A 449 12.31 29.12 -22.13
C TRP A 449 13.60 29.77 -21.64
N VAL A 450 14.22 29.22 -20.60
CA VAL A 450 15.44 29.78 -20.00
C VAL A 450 16.70 29.36 -20.76
N SER A 451 16.76 28.13 -21.29
CA SER A 451 17.91 27.61 -22.05
C SER A 451 17.49 26.95 -23.36
N PRO A 452 16.76 27.64 -24.26
CA PRO A 452 16.24 27.04 -25.48
C PRO A 452 17.36 26.50 -26.36
N VAL A 453 17.25 25.24 -26.77
CA VAL A 453 18.12 24.63 -27.76
C VAL A 453 17.29 24.12 -28.92
N ASN A 454 17.75 24.39 -30.14
CA ASN A 454 17.13 23.89 -31.35
C ASN A 454 17.95 22.70 -31.88
N VAL A 455 17.37 21.49 -31.79
CA VAL A 455 18.00 20.26 -32.28
C VAL A 455 17.31 19.84 -33.57
N TYR A 456 17.91 20.13 -34.72
CA TYR A 456 17.37 19.81 -36.05
C TYR A 456 15.95 20.36 -36.33
N GLY A 457 15.68 21.58 -35.89
CA GLY A 457 14.37 22.23 -36.00
C GLY A 457 13.40 21.87 -34.88
N ARG A 458 13.85 21.20 -33.82
CA ARG A 458 13.02 20.77 -32.69
C ARG A 458 13.35 21.54 -31.44
N VAL A 459 12.32 21.98 -30.74
CA VAL A 459 12.43 22.67 -29.46
C VAL A 459 12.88 21.68 -28.38
N SER A 460 13.97 22.02 -27.71
CA SER A 460 14.47 21.37 -26.50
C SER A 460 15.08 22.43 -25.58
N PHE A 461 15.78 21.98 -24.54
CA PHE A 461 16.62 22.83 -23.69
C PHE A 461 18.02 22.22 -23.54
N GLU A 462 18.97 22.99 -23.02
CA GLU A 462 20.35 22.55 -22.83
C GLU A 462 20.44 21.36 -21.86
N GLY A 463 21.04 20.26 -22.31
CA GLY A 463 21.08 19.00 -21.54
C GLY A 463 19.75 18.22 -21.50
N GLY A 464 18.73 18.69 -22.23
CA GLY A 464 17.41 18.05 -22.35
C GLY A 464 17.19 17.39 -23.72
N GLY A 465 16.50 16.25 -23.72
CA GLY A 465 16.08 15.55 -24.93
C GLY A 465 14.70 15.97 -25.42
N THR A 466 14.52 16.13 -26.74
CA THR A 466 13.22 16.51 -27.37
C THR A 466 12.09 15.51 -27.04
N ILE A 467 12.40 14.21 -26.94
CA ILE A 467 11.42 13.17 -26.55
C ILE A 467 10.99 13.36 -25.09
N SER A 468 11.95 13.62 -24.19
CA SER A 468 11.68 13.83 -22.77
C SER A 468 10.80 15.06 -22.54
N VAL A 469 11.08 16.15 -23.25
CA VAL A 469 10.26 17.37 -23.23
C VAL A 469 8.82 17.08 -23.68
N ALA A 470 8.66 16.34 -24.78
CA ALA A 470 7.35 15.96 -25.31
C ALA A 470 6.57 15.04 -24.36
N ARG A 471 7.25 14.07 -23.72
CA ARG A 471 6.65 13.18 -22.72
C ARG A 471 6.16 13.93 -21.48
N ALA A 472 6.99 14.84 -20.94
CA ALA A 472 6.65 15.63 -19.77
C ALA A 472 5.47 16.58 -20.03
N THR A 473 5.49 17.30 -21.15
CA THR A 473 4.43 18.26 -21.52
C THR A 473 3.12 17.57 -21.91
N GLY A 474 3.18 16.44 -22.64
CA GLY A 474 2.01 15.62 -22.98
C GLY A 474 1.34 15.01 -21.75
N GLY A 475 2.12 14.44 -20.83
CA GLY A 475 1.60 13.92 -19.55
C GLY A 475 0.97 15.02 -18.70
N ALA A 476 1.62 16.18 -18.60
CA ALA A 476 1.09 17.35 -17.89
C ALA A 476 -0.24 17.85 -18.49
N LEU A 477 -0.39 17.85 -19.82
CA LEU A 477 -1.63 18.25 -20.48
C LEU A 477 -2.81 17.33 -20.11
N LEU A 478 -2.58 16.01 -20.12
CA LEU A 478 -3.60 15.01 -19.72
C LEU A 478 -3.96 15.13 -18.24
N ALA A 479 -2.96 15.35 -17.38
CA ALA A 479 -3.18 15.56 -15.95
C ALA A 479 -3.97 16.86 -15.67
N LEU A 480 -3.64 17.95 -16.37
CA LEU A 480 -4.34 19.24 -16.28
C LEU A 480 -5.79 19.12 -16.74
N LEU A 481 -6.05 18.39 -17.82
CA LEU A 481 -7.40 18.09 -18.29
C LEU A 481 -8.21 17.37 -17.20
N ALA A 482 -7.65 16.31 -16.61
CA ALA A 482 -8.31 15.56 -15.54
C ALA A 482 -8.62 16.45 -14.31
N LEU A 483 -7.68 17.30 -13.90
CA LEU A 483 -7.85 18.26 -12.81
C LEU A 483 -8.93 19.31 -13.11
N THR A 484 -9.04 19.73 -14.37
CA THR A 484 -10.05 20.70 -14.82
C THR A 484 -11.44 20.08 -14.83
N VAL A 485 -11.59 18.88 -15.41
CA VAL A 485 -12.85 18.13 -15.40
C VAL A 485 -13.27 17.79 -13.97
N GLY A 486 -12.31 17.45 -13.10
CA GLY A 486 -12.51 17.21 -11.67
C GLY A 486 -12.78 18.47 -10.84
N ARG A 487 -12.73 19.67 -11.43
CA ARG A 487 -12.88 20.98 -10.75
C ARG A 487 -11.85 21.26 -9.67
N SER A 488 -10.72 20.55 -9.67
CA SER A 488 -9.56 20.89 -8.85
C SER A 488 -8.83 22.14 -9.35
N VAL A 489 -8.98 22.47 -10.63
CA VAL A 489 -8.42 23.66 -11.28
C VAL A 489 -9.53 24.36 -12.06
N ARG A 490 -9.62 25.69 -11.95
CA ARG A 490 -10.59 26.50 -12.71
C ARG A 490 -10.23 26.50 -14.19
N ILE A 491 -11.23 26.47 -15.07
CA ILE A 491 -11.02 26.34 -16.52
C ILE A 491 -10.13 27.44 -17.12
N TRP A 492 -10.24 28.68 -16.65
CA TRP A 492 -9.40 29.80 -17.13
C TRP A 492 -7.94 29.66 -16.72
N VAL A 493 -7.69 29.18 -15.50
CA VAL A 493 -6.32 28.86 -15.03
C VAL A 493 -5.76 27.70 -15.84
N ALA A 494 -6.57 26.67 -16.08
CA ALA A 494 -6.16 25.54 -16.91
C ALA A 494 -5.87 25.97 -18.36
N ALA A 495 -6.67 26.86 -18.95
CA ALA A 495 -6.40 27.40 -20.27
C ALA A 495 -5.06 28.15 -20.33
N GLY A 496 -4.79 29.01 -19.34
CA GLY A 496 -3.52 29.73 -19.22
C GLY A 496 -2.30 28.80 -19.09
N LEU A 497 -2.43 27.71 -18.33
CA LEU A 497 -1.36 26.72 -18.18
C LEU A 497 -1.24 25.77 -19.39
N ALA A 498 -2.33 25.52 -20.11
CA ALA A 498 -2.33 24.62 -21.26
C ALA A 498 -1.61 25.21 -22.48
N ILE A 499 -1.70 26.53 -22.69
CA ILE A 499 -1.03 27.23 -23.81
C ILE A 499 0.48 26.93 -23.86
N PRO A 500 1.28 27.22 -22.82
CA PRO A 500 2.72 26.97 -22.84
C PRO A 500 3.06 25.48 -22.99
N LEU A 501 2.25 24.57 -22.41
CA LEU A 501 2.41 23.12 -22.56
C LEU A 501 2.19 22.66 -24.01
N VAL A 502 1.13 23.15 -24.66
CA VAL A 502 0.79 22.81 -26.06
C VAL A 502 1.82 23.37 -27.03
N LEU A 503 2.25 24.61 -26.86
CA LEU A 503 3.27 25.23 -27.72
C LEU A 503 4.58 24.47 -27.63
N THR A 504 5.01 24.11 -26.42
CA THR A 504 6.23 23.34 -26.20
C THR A 504 6.12 21.93 -26.78
N LEU A 505 5.00 21.22 -26.52
CA LEU A 505 4.75 19.89 -27.07
C LEU A 505 4.80 19.89 -28.60
N SER A 506 4.12 20.85 -29.23
CA SER A 506 4.09 21.01 -30.69
C SER A 506 5.48 21.34 -31.24
N GLY A 507 6.21 22.23 -30.56
CA GLY A 507 7.55 22.64 -30.93
C GLY A 507 8.60 21.51 -30.87
N THR A 508 8.38 20.47 -30.07
CA THR A 508 9.29 19.30 -30.05
C THR A 508 9.29 18.52 -31.36
N GLY A 509 8.24 18.63 -32.18
CA GLY A 509 8.08 17.85 -33.42
C GLY A 509 7.98 16.33 -33.22
N GLN A 510 7.74 15.87 -31.99
CA GLN A 510 7.70 14.43 -31.66
C GLN A 510 6.32 13.84 -31.92
N ARG A 511 6.22 12.97 -32.95
CA ARG A 511 4.95 12.38 -33.41
C ARG A 511 4.34 11.42 -32.38
N ALA A 512 5.16 10.54 -31.79
CA ALA A 512 4.68 9.49 -30.89
C ALA A 512 4.00 10.05 -29.62
N PRO A 513 4.59 11.00 -28.86
CA PRO A 513 3.90 11.62 -27.73
C PRO A 513 2.63 12.38 -28.13
N LEU A 514 2.63 13.09 -29.27
CA LEU A 514 1.44 13.80 -29.76
C LEU A 514 0.29 12.82 -30.06
N LEU A 515 0.58 11.73 -30.78
CA LEU A 515 -0.38 10.66 -31.05
C LEU A 515 -0.84 9.96 -29.77
N ALA A 516 0.06 9.74 -28.81
CA ALA A 516 -0.26 9.14 -27.53
C ALA A 516 -1.28 9.98 -26.74
N VAL A 517 -1.19 11.31 -26.78
CA VAL A 517 -2.21 12.21 -26.20
C VAL A 517 -3.55 11.98 -26.88
N GLY A 518 -3.59 11.97 -28.22
CA GLY A 518 -4.81 11.73 -28.99
C GLY A 518 -5.45 10.37 -28.68
N ILE A 519 -4.65 9.31 -28.64
CA ILE A 519 -5.10 7.95 -28.30
C ILE A 519 -5.63 7.90 -26.86
N ALA A 520 -4.93 8.51 -25.89
CA ALA A 520 -5.39 8.55 -24.50
C ALA A 520 -6.76 9.24 -24.36
N LEU A 521 -6.97 10.34 -25.09
CA LEU A 521 -8.27 11.05 -25.14
C LEU A 521 -9.35 10.20 -25.80
N LEU A 522 -9.05 9.54 -26.91
CA LEU A 522 -9.99 8.67 -27.63
C LEU A 522 -10.40 7.47 -26.78
N VAL A 523 -9.44 6.79 -26.14
CA VAL A 523 -9.68 5.64 -25.27
C VAL A 523 -10.59 6.04 -24.11
N VAL A 524 -10.33 7.15 -23.42
CA VAL A 524 -11.25 7.61 -22.36
C VAL A 524 -12.60 8.07 -22.92
N GLY A 525 -12.63 8.69 -24.11
CA GLY A 525 -13.86 9.11 -24.78
C GLY A 525 -14.79 7.95 -25.16
N VAL A 526 -14.24 6.83 -25.63
CA VAL A 526 -14.99 5.61 -26.00
C VAL A 526 -15.41 4.82 -24.78
N PHE A 527 -14.52 4.68 -23.79
CA PHE A 527 -14.71 3.76 -22.68
C PHE A 527 -15.36 4.39 -21.43
N ARG A 528 -15.73 5.68 -21.46
CA ARG A 528 -16.48 6.34 -20.38
C ARG A 528 -17.92 6.67 -20.82
N PRO A 529 -18.96 5.99 -20.31
CA PRO A 529 -20.34 6.35 -20.58
C PRO A 529 -20.69 7.70 -19.90
N GLY A 530 -21.01 8.73 -20.69
CA GLY A 530 -21.52 10.05 -20.23
C GLY A 530 -20.55 10.88 -19.36
N PRO A 531 -20.05 12.04 -19.84
CA PRO A 531 -20.79 13.30 -19.69
C PRO A 531 -20.50 14.35 -20.79
N ARG A 532 -21.48 15.20 -21.13
CA ARG A 532 -21.31 16.37 -22.03
C ARG A 532 -20.09 17.26 -21.69
N ARG A 533 -19.66 17.25 -20.41
CA ARG A 533 -18.50 18.01 -19.90
C ARG A 533 -17.15 17.47 -20.38
N LEU A 534 -16.95 16.15 -20.44
CA LEU A 534 -15.70 15.59 -20.95
C LEU A 534 -15.57 15.90 -22.45
N ARG A 535 -16.67 15.74 -23.21
CA ARG A 535 -16.70 16.13 -24.63
C ARG A 535 -16.36 17.60 -24.83
N ARG A 536 -16.93 18.51 -24.03
CA ARG A 536 -16.58 19.95 -24.07
C ARG A 536 -15.11 20.19 -23.72
N ALA A 537 -14.59 19.56 -22.68
CA ALA A 537 -13.18 19.73 -22.28
C ALA A 537 -12.21 19.16 -23.32
N ILE A 538 -12.50 18.00 -23.91
CA ILE A 538 -11.73 17.44 -25.04
C ILE A 538 -11.77 18.40 -26.22
N VAL A 539 -12.94 18.92 -26.58
CA VAL A 539 -13.07 19.90 -27.68
C VAL A 539 -12.29 21.18 -27.38
N THR A 540 -12.32 21.70 -26.15
CA THR A 540 -11.53 22.88 -25.76
C THR A 540 -10.04 22.60 -25.83
N PHE A 541 -9.56 21.47 -25.32
CA PHE A 541 -8.15 21.10 -25.39
C PHE A 541 -7.70 20.81 -26.83
N ALA A 542 -8.56 20.20 -27.65
CA ALA A 542 -8.30 20.00 -29.07
C ALA A 542 -8.26 21.33 -29.83
N ALA A 543 -9.15 22.28 -29.50
CA ALA A 543 -9.14 23.62 -30.08
C ALA A 543 -7.90 24.43 -29.66
N LEU A 544 -7.48 24.34 -28.39
CA LEU A 544 -6.22 24.94 -27.92
C LEU A 544 -5.00 24.28 -28.58
N GLY A 545 -5.04 22.95 -28.74
CA GLY A 545 -4.05 22.17 -29.48
C GLY A 545 -3.91 22.64 -30.92
N LEU A 546 -5.04 22.75 -31.62
CA LEU A 546 -5.09 23.23 -32.99
C LEU A 546 -4.63 24.69 -33.10
N ALA A 547 -5.08 25.57 -32.21
CA ALA A 547 -4.65 26.96 -32.18
C ALA A 547 -3.14 27.10 -31.91
N GLY A 548 -2.59 26.30 -31.00
CA GLY A 548 -1.15 26.26 -30.74
C GLY A 548 -0.35 25.71 -31.92
N ALA A 549 -0.85 24.67 -32.58
CA ALA A 549 -0.24 24.12 -33.79
C ALA A 549 -0.26 25.14 -34.95
N VAL A 550 -1.38 25.84 -35.15
CA VAL A 550 -1.52 26.91 -36.15
C VAL A 550 -0.61 28.10 -35.82
N ALA A 551 -0.53 28.52 -34.56
CA ALA A 551 0.37 29.58 -34.13
C ALA A 551 1.84 29.20 -34.36
N TYR A 552 2.22 27.95 -34.09
CA TYR A 552 3.56 27.43 -34.37
C TYR A 552 3.85 27.34 -35.87
N ALA A 553 2.89 26.90 -36.68
CA ALA A 553 2.98 26.90 -38.14
C ALA A 553 3.11 28.32 -38.71
N ALA A 554 2.44 29.30 -38.08
CA ALA A 554 2.52 30.69 -38.47
C ALA A 554 3.90 31.31 -38.13
N ALA A 555 4.61 30.76 -37.14
CA ALA A 555 5.87 31.29 -36.62
C ALA A 555 7.13 30.98 -37.47
N GLY A 556 7.03 30.21 -38.58
CA GLY A 556 8.15 30.05 -39.53
C GLY A 556 8.04 28.86 -40.49
N GLU A 557 8.89 28.83 -41.52
CA GLU A 557 8.92 27.77 -42.56
C GLU A 557 9.25 26.37 -42.00
N ALA A 558 10.08 26.31 -40.96
CA ALA A 558 10.40 25.07 -40.25
C ALA A 558 9.19 24.48 -39.50
N GLY A 559 8.25 25.30 -39.01
CA GLY A 559 7.04 24.82 -38.34
C GLY A 559 6.01 24.22 -39.33
N ARG A 560 5.90 24.81 -40.52
CA ARG A 560 4.96 24.40 -41.58
C ARG A 560 5.34 23.06 -42.21
N SER A 561 6.61 22.91 -42.60
CA SER A 561 7.14 21.68 -43.18
C SER A 561 7.02 20.48 -42.23
N ARG A 562 7.09 20.71 -40.92
CA ARG A 562 6.99 19.65 -39.90
C ARG A 562 5.55 19.20 -39.59
N LEU A 563 4.57 20.09 -39.71
CA LEU A 563 3.15 19.68 -39.65
C LEU A 563 2.73 18.90 -40.88
N GLN A 564 3.26 19.22 -42.06
CA GLN A 564 3.03 18.47 -43.30
C GLN A 564 3.59 17.04 -43.22
N LEU A 565 4.76 16.88 -42.59
CA LEU A 565 5.39 15.58 -42.29
C LEU A 565 4.55 14.64 -41.41
N LEU A 566 3.54 15.11 -40.67
CA LEU A 566 2.59 14.24 -39.95
C LEU A 566 1.63 13.51 -40.89
N PHE A 567 1.45 14.03 -42.11
CA PHE A 567 0.50 13.57 -43.13
C PHE A 567 1.19 13.03 -44.39
N GLU A 568 2.52 13.05 -44.47
CA GLU A 568 3.28 12.44 -45.57
C GLU A 568 3.28 10.90 -45.47
N ALA A 569 3.01 10.26 -46.61
CA ALA A 569 2.92 8.79 -46.73
C ALA A 569 4.29 8.09 -46.66
N ASP A 570 5.38 8.81 -46.88
CA ASP A 570 6.72 8.27 -46.77
C ASP A 570 7.13 8.19 -45.29
N LYS A 571 7.04 6.98 -44.71
CA LYS A 571 7.31 6.74 -43.28
C LYS A 571 8.80 6.92 -42.92
N GLY A 572 9.66 7.18 -43.90
CA GLY A 572 11.06 7.57 -43.76
C GLY A 572 11.97 6.50 -43.15
N ALA A 573 13.28 6.76 -43.17
CA ALA A 573 14.33 5.88 -42.65
C ALA A 573 14.16 5.44 -41.18
N SER A 574 13.32 6.13 -40.39
CA SER A 574 13.08 5.78 -38.98
C SER A 574 12.14 4.57 -38.81
N ALA A 575 11.18 4.35 -39.71
CA ALA A 575 10.26 3.22 -39.62
C ALA A 575 10.93 1.91 -40.02
N SER A 576 11.73 1.91 -41.09
CA SER A 576 12.51 0.76 -41.54
C SER A 576 13.56 0.34 -40.50
N VAL A 577 14.23 1.30 -39.85
CA VAL A 577 15.17 1.02 -38.75
C VAL A 577 14.47 0.34 -37.56
N ARG A 578 13.24 0.73 -37.21
CA ARG A 578 12.47 0.07 -36.14
C ARG A 578 12.05 -1.35 -36.51
N GLU A 579 11.66 -1.56 -37.76
CA GLU A 579 11.31 -2.89 -38.26
C GLU A 579 12.50 -3.84 -38.16
N GLU A 580 13.70 -3.37 -38.52
CA GLU A 580 14.94 -4.11 -38.36
C GLU A 580 15.24 -4.41 -36.88
N MET A 581 15.16 -3.40 -36.00
CA MET A 581 15.33 -3.58 -34.55
C MET A 581 14.36 -4.63 -33.98
N TRP A 582 13.08 -4.57 -34.35
CA TRP A 582 12.05 -5.46 -33.85
C TRP A 582 12.21 -6.89 -34.37
N SER A 583 12.58 -7.05 -35.64
CA SER A 583 12.84 -8.35 -36.24
C SER A 583 14.00 -9.06 -35.53
N ARG A 584 15.11 -8.35 -35.29
CA ARG A 584 16.26 -8.91 -34.56
C ARG A 584 15.93 -9.22 -33.10
N ALA A 585 15.22 -8.33 -32.42
CA ALA A 585 14.79 -8.55 -31.04
C ALA A 585 13.82 -9.73 -30.94
N TRP A 586 12.92 -9.91 -31.89
CA TRP A 586 12.01 -11.05 -31.95
C TRP A 586 12.77 -12.38 -32.13
N GLY A 587 13.81 -12.38 -32.97
CA GLY A 587 14.74 -13.52 -33.07
C GLY A 587 15.37 -13.87 -31.72
N ALA A 588 15.84 -12.86 -30.98
CA ALA A 588 16.43 -13.06 -29.64
C ALA A 588 15.41 -13.61 -28.63
N VAL A 589 14.16 -13.13 -28.64
CA VAL A 589 13.09 -13.64 -27.78
C VAL A 589 12.94 -15.15 -27.96
N TRP A 590 12.96 -15.65 -29.20
CA TRP A 590 12.73 -17.07 -29.46
C TRP A 590 13.91 -17.96 -29.12
N GLN A 591 15.13 -17.42 -29.18
CA GLN A 591 16.36 -18.12 -28.80
C GLN A 591 16.55 -18.20 -27.28
N HIS A 592 15.96 -17.28 -26.51
CA HIS A 592 16.18 -17.15 -25.06
C HIS A 592 14.87 -17.15 -24.25
N PRO A 593 14.16 -18.30 -24.12
CA PRO A 593 12.88 -18.39 -23.41
C PRO A 593 12.92 -17.97 -21.93
N LEU A 594 14.05 -18.21 -21.26
CA LEU A 594 14.29 -17.84 -19.87
C LEU A 594 14.88 -16.43 -19.70
N GLY A 595 15.10 -15.72 -20.81
CA GLY A 595 15.78 -14.43 -20.86
C GLY A 595 17.29 -14.58 -21.02
N MET A 596 17.89 -13.64 -21.74
CA MET A 596 19.34 -13.60 -21.98
C MET A 596 20.12 -12.77 -20.94
N GLY A 597 19.43 -12.09 -20.02
CA GLY A 597 20.04 -11.17 -19.06
C GLY A 597 19.85 -9.70 -19.44
N TRP A 598 19.70 -8.84 -18.43
CA TRP A 598 19.46 -7.41 -18.62
C TRP A 598 20.65 -6.70 -19.27
N GLY A 599 20.42 -6.08 -20.43
CA GLY A 599 21.41 -5.29 -21.18
C GLY A 599 22.21 -6.08 -22.21
N GLU A 600 22.03 -7.39 -22.27
CA GLU A 600 22.71 -8.27 -23.22
C GLU A 600 22.12 -8.17 -24.64
N LEU A 601 20.86 -7.70 -24.76
CA LEU A 601 20.17 -7.60 -26.04
C LEU A 601 20.91 -6.70 -27.05
N GLY A 602 21.57 -5.64 -26.56
CA GLY A 602 22.32 -4.70 -27.41
C GLY A 602 23.44 -5.38 -28.22
N GLY A 603 24.03 -6.45 -27.70
CA GLY A 603 25.02 -7.24 -28.45
C GLY A 603 24.41 -8.04 -29.61
N VAL A 604 23.15 -8.47 -29.47
CA VAL A 604 22.44 -9.29 -30.47
C VAL A 604 21.78 -8.43 -31.55
N ILE A 605 21.30 -7.25 -31.20
CA ILE A 605 20.63 -6.34 -32.13
C ILE A 605 21.55 -5.20 -32.62
N ALA A 606 22.86 -5.34 -32.46
CA ALA A 606 23.85 -4.37 -32.94
C ALA A 606 23.58 -3.93 -34.38
N PRO A 607 23.75 -2.65 -34.75
CA PRO A 607 24.38 -1.58 -33.97
C PRO A 607 23.45 -0.92 -32.93
N PHE A 608 22.25 -1.45 -32.68
CA PHE A 608 21.29 -0.88 -31.74
C PHE A 608 21.51 -1.38 -30.30
N GLN A 609 21.19 -0.55 -29.31
CA GLN A 609 21.32 -0.91 -27.90
C GLN A 609 20.03 -1.54 -27.31
N HIS A 610 18.87 -1.15 -27.82
CA HIS A 610 17.56 -1.64 -27.36
C HIS A 610 16.49 -1.49 -28.48
N PRO A 611 15.40 -2.26 -28.46
CA PRO A 611 14.45 -2.33 -29.58
C PRO A 611 13.39 -1.22 -29.61
N HIS A 612 13.44 -0.27 -28.67
CA HIS A 612 12.41 0.76 -28.48
C HIS A 612 10.98 0.21 -28.32
N ASN A 613 10.85 -1.01 -27.80
CA ASN A 613 9.57 -1.65 -27.51
C ASN A 613 9.70 -2.42 -26.19
N LEU A 614 9.03 -1.92 -25.16
CA LEU A 614 9.11 -2.44 -23.79
C LEU A 614 8.82 -3.94 -23.70
N VAL A 615 7.84 -4.44 -24.46
CA VAL A 615 7.44 -5.85 -24.38
C VAL A 615 8.49 -6.76 -25.02
N LEU A 616 9.02 -6.37 -26.18
CA LEU A 616 10.09 -7.13 -26.85
C LEU A 616 11.35 -7.17 -25.99
N GLU A 617 11.72 -6.03 -25.41
CA GLU A 617 12.90 -5.91 -24.56
C GLU A 617 12.80 -6.80 -23.31
N ILE A 618 11.70 -6.71 -22.55
CA ILE A 618 11.50 -7.54 -21.36
C ILE A 618 11.42 -9.03 -21.73
N SER A 619 10.78 -9.36 -22.85
CA SER A 619 10.66 -10.76 -23.28
C SER A 619 12.01 -11.37 -23.67
N ALA A 620 12.90 -10.58 -24.28
CA ALA A 620 14.23 -11.03 -24.66
C ALA A 620 15.18 -11.10 -23.46
N GLU A 621 15.18 -10.07 -22.61
CA GLU A 621 16.16 -9.94 -21.53
C GLU A 621 15.76 -10.69 -20.24
N ALA A 622 14.48 -10.71 -19.89
CA ALA A 622 13.94 -11.37 -18.69
C ALA A 622 13.05 -12.59 -18.98
N GLY A 623 12.91 -12.96 -20.24
CA GLY A 623 12.22 -14.18 -20.67
C GLY A 623 10.72 -14.04 -20.87
N TRP A 624 10.12 -15.09 -21.43
CA TRP A 624 8.71 -15.06 -21.86
C TRP A 624 7.75 -14.86 -20.70
N ALA A 625 8.04 -15.45 -19.55
CA ALA A 625 7.21 -15.30 -18.35
C ALA A 625 7.11 -13.83 -17.92
N ALA A 626 8.22 -13.08 -17.94
CA ALA A 626 8.24 -11.66 -17.62
C ALA A 626 7.50 -10.84 -18.69
N GLY A 627 7.69 -11.16 -19.97
CA GLY A 627 6.99 -10.52 -21.09
C GLY A 627 5.47 -10.67 -21.03
N VAL A 628 4.98 -11.91 -20.90
CA VAL A 628 3.55 -12.22 -20.76
C VAL A 628 2.96 -11.57 -19.51
N THR A 629 3.69 -11.62 -18.39
CA THR A 629 3.24 -10.98 -17.14
C THR A 629 3.15 -9.47 -17.30
N THR A 630 4.07 -8.83 -18.02
CA THR A 630 4.01 -7.39 -18.31
C THR A 630 2.75 -7.03 -19.08
N ILE A 631 2.44 -7.77 -20.15
CA ILE A 631 1.22 -7.57 -20.95
C ILE A 631 -0.01 -7.76 -20.05
N ALA A 632 -0.06 -8.85 -19.28
CA ALA A 632 -1.17 -9.14 -18.38
C ALA A 632 -1.37 -8.03 -17.33
N VAL A 633 -0.29 -7.54 -16.71
CA VAL A 633 -0.34 -6.45 -15.72
C VAL A 633 -0.90 -5.17 -16.34
N VAL A 634 -0.44 -4.78 -17.52
CA VAL A 634 -0.92 -3.57 -18.22
C VAL A 634 -2.39 -3.72 -18.61
N LEU A 635 -2.79 -4.86 -19.20
CA LEU A 635 -4.17 -5.11 -19.57
C LEU A 635 -5.10 -5.12 -18.35
N LEU A 636 -4.71 -5.81 -17.28
CA LEU A 636 -5.46 -5.82 -16.03
C LEU A 636 -5.55 -4.42 -15.43
N ALA A 637 -4.47 -3.64 -15.44
CA ALA A 637 -4.48 -2.25 -14.97
C ALA A 637 -5.49 -1.39 -15.74
N VAL A 638 -5.49 -1.47 -17.08
CA VAL A 638 -6.46 -0.75 -17.94
C VAL A 638 -7.89 -1.20 -17.65
N VAL A 639 -8.14 -2.51 -17.56
CA VAL A 639 -9.48 -3.05 -17.24
C VAL A 639 -9.96 -2.59 -15.85
N ARG A 640 -9.08 -2.58 -14.85
CA ARG A 640 -9.41 -2.15 -13.48
C ARG A 640 -9.71 -0.67 -13.41
N ILE A 641 -8.85 0.18 -13.99
CA ILE A 641 -9.05 1.64 -13.92
C ILE A 641 -10.25 2.09 -14.77
N ARG A 642 -10.54 1.40 -15.89
CA ARG A 642 -11.76 1.64 -16.69
C ARG A 642 -13.03 1.55 -15.84
N ARG A 643 -13.11 0.59 -14.92
CA ARG A 643 -14.28 0.44 -14.02
C ARG A 643 -14.43 1.61 -13.03
N LEU A 644 -13.40 2.42 -12.86
CA LEU A 644 -13.38 3.60 -11.99
C LEU A 644 -13.37 4.91 -12.77
N ALA A 645 -13.33 4.86 -14.11
CA ALA A 645 -13.14 6.01 -14.98
C ALA A 645 -14.35 6.97 -15.01
N GLU A 646 -15.39 6.72 -14.20
CA GLU A 646 -16.42 7.72 -13.85
C GLU A 646 -15.85 8.83 -12.95
N ASP A 647 -14.88 8.55 -12.08
CA ASP A 647 -14.16 9.61 -11.36
C ASP A 647 -13.20 10.31 -12.34
N PRO A 648 -13.29 11.64 -12.54
CA PRO A 648 -12.37 12.37 -13.42
C PRO A 648 -10.89 12.17 -13.08
N TYR A 649 -10.53 11.93 -11.82
CA TYR A 649 -9.13 11.71 -11.45
C TYR A 649 -8.65 10.30 -11.82
N ALA A 650 -9.51 9.29 -11.69
CA ALA A 650 -9.25 7.93 -12.18
C ALA A 650 -9.18 7.89 -13.72
N ALA A 651 -10.03 8.66 -14.40
CA ALA A 651 -9.91 8.87 -15.84
C ALA A 651 -8.58 9.56 -16.20
N GLY A 652 -8.10 10.50 -15.38
CA GLY A 652 -6.76 11.08 -15.51
C GLY A 652 -5.65 10.04 -15.44
N LEU A 653 -5.69 9.14 -14.46
CA LEU A 653 -4.73 8.03 -14.36
C LEU A 653 -4.82 7.09 -15.56
N MET A 654 -6.02 6.80 -16.06
CA MET A 654 -6.22 5.99 -17.26
C MET A 654 -5.60 6.66 -18.50
N MET A 655 -5.79 7.97 -18.68
CA MET A 655 -5.14 8.72 -19.77
C MET A 655 -3.63 8.65 -19.67
N LEU A 656 -3.08 8.88 -18.47
CA LEU A 656 -1.64 8.80 -18.24
C LEU A 656 -1.09 7.39 -18.49
N LEU A 657 -1.79 6.33 -18.05
CA LEU A 657 -1.39 4.94 -18.29
C LEU A 657 -1.37 4.62 -19.78
N VAL A 658 -2.42 4.95 -20.52
CA VAL A 658 -2.48 4.75 -21.98
C VAL A 658 -1.38 5.54 -22.69
N PHE A 659 -1.15 6.78 -22.27
CA PHE A 659 -0.11 7.64 -22.81
C PHE A 659 1.30 7.04 -22.62
N VAL A 660 1.64 6.60 -21.41
CA VAL A 660 2.99 6.03 -21.16
C VAL A 660 3.16 4.65 -21.80
N VAL A 661 2.11 3.83 -21.85
CA VAL A 661 2.16 2.51 -22.52
C VAL A 661 2.41 2.70 -24.02
N PHE A 662 1.67 3.59 -24.68
CA PHE A 662 1.87 3.83 -26.11
C PHE A 662 3.30 4.33 -26.39
N ASN A 663 3.81 5.27 -25.61
CA ASN A 663 5.18 5.76 -25.76
C ASN A 663 6.22 4.65 -25.53
N ALA A 664 6.01 3.76 -24.57
CA ALA A 664 6.92 2.66 -24.25
C ALA A 664 6.97 1.55 -25.32
N LEU A 665 5.94 1.44 -26.17
CA LEU A 665 5.93 0.52 -27.30
C LEU A 665 6.74 1.02 -28.51
N VAL A 666 7.12 2.30 -28.50
CA VAL A 666 7.80 2.94 -29.64
C VAL A 666 9.01 3.78 -29.25
N SER A 667 9.40 3.86 -27.98
CA SER A 667 10.53 4.74 -27.60
C SER A 667 11.05 4.43 -26.20
N GLY A 668 12.37 4.58 -26.06
CA GLY A 668 13.10 4.37 -24.81
C GLY A 668 13.32 2.89 -24.50
N ASP A 669 14.13 2.65 -23.48
CA ASP A 669 14.38 1.31 -22.95
C ASP A 669 13.45 1.01 -21.75
N VAL A 670 13.61 -0.16 -21.13
CA VAL A 670 12.83 -0.55 -19.94
C VAL A 670 12.99 0.42 -18.77
N THR A 671 14.16 1.04 -18.61
CA THR A 671 14.50 1.89 -17.46
C THR A 671 13.94 3.31 -17.59
N GLU A 672 13.86 3.82 -18.82
CA GLU A 672 13.24 5.11 -19.14
C GLU A 672 11.71 5.06 -19.04
N ASN A 673 11.11 3.86 -19.17
CA ASN A 673 9.67 3.64 -19.19
C ASN A 673 9.08 3.23 -17.83
N ARG A 674 9.77 3.51 -16.72
CA ARG A 674 9.34 3.27 -15.32
C ARG A 674 7.92 3.73 -14.97
N ALA A 675 7.39 4.77 -15.65
CA ALA A 675 6.04 5.26 -15.43
C ALA A 675 4.95 4.23 -15.81
N VAL A 676 5.21 3.33 -16.76
CA VAL A 676 4.30 2.23 -17.11
C VAL A 676 4.03 1.36 -15.88
N PHE A 677 5.08 0.98 -15.16
CA PHE A 677 4.99 0.11 -13.99
C PHE A 677 4.33 0.83 -12.81
N ALA A 678 4.71 2.09 -12.55
CA ALA A 678 4.11 2.88 -11.48
C ALA A 678 2.60 3.10 -11.70
N TYR A 679 2.19 3.54 -12.90
CA TYR A 679 0.78 3.78 -13.19
C TYR A 679 -0.04 2.49 -13.27
N SER A 680 0.54 1.40 -13.79
CA SER A 680 -0.11 0.08 -13.74
C SER A 680 -0.33 -0.38 -12.31
N ALA A 681 0.66 -0.20 -11.44
CA ALA A 681 0.55 -0.52 -10.02
C ALA A 681 -0.55 0.29 -9.32
N ILE A 682 -0.61 1.61 -9.52
CA ILE A 682 -1.67 2.46 -8.96
C ILE A 682 -3.04 2.00 -9.48
N ALA A 683 -3.17 1.74 -10.78
CA ALA A 683 -4.43 1.32 -11.42
C ALA A 683 -4.93 -0.04 -10.92
N LEU A 684 -4.02 -0.99 -10.65
CA LEU A 684 -4.38 -2.30 -10.10
C LEU A 684 -4.94 -2.21 -8.68
N VAL A 685 -4.39 -1.34 -7.84
CA VAL A 685 -4.80 -1.19 -6.42
C VAL A 685 -5.94 -0.19 -6.23
N ALA A 686 -6.15 0.70 -7.21
CA ALA A 686 -7.16 1.75 -7.20
C ALA A 686 -8.58 1.27 -6.80
N PRO A 687 -9.10 0.10 -7.24
CA PRO A 687 -10.44 -0.34 -6.84
C PRO A 687 -10.62 -0.55 -5.35
N TRP A 688 -9.56 -0.83 -4.60
CA TRP A 688 -9.62 -1.00 -3.15
C TRP A 688 -9.16 0.25 -2.41
N ALA A 689 -8.25 1.02 -2.99
CA ALA A 689 -7.75 2.28 -2.43
C ALA A 689 -8.71 3.47 -2.60
N LEU A 690 -9.53 3.46 -3.66
CA LEU A 690 -10.42 4.58 -4.01
C LEU A 690 -11.90 4.30 -3.70
N ARG A 691 -12.24 3.11 -3.17
CA ARG A 691 -13.63 2.73 -2.84
C ARG A 691 -14.16 3.29 -1.53
N ASP A 692 -13.32 3.88 -0.70
CA ASP A 692 -13.82 4.59 0.48
C ASP A 692 -14.41 5.95 0.05
N ARG A 693 -15.74 6.08 0.25
CA ARG A 693 -16.59 7.30 0.15
C ARG A 693 -17.48 7.46 -1.09
N HIS A 694 -17.99 6.39 -1.69
CA HIS A 694 -19.35 6.47 -2.21
C HIS A 694 -20.30 6.04 -1.10
N PRO A 695 -21.12 6.95 -0.52
CA PRO A 695 -22.35 6.48 0.10
C PRO A 695 -23.09 5.77 -1.04
N SER A 696 -23.24 4.44 -0.92
CA SER A 696 -24.23 3.74 -1.71
C SER A 696 -25.52 4.52 -1.53
N LYS A 697 -26.02 5.08 -2.63
CA LYS A 697 -27.37 5.61 -2.68
C LYS A 697 -28.31 4.50 -2.20
N MET A 698 -29.28 4.92 -1.40
CA MET A 698 -30.48 4.20 -1.01
C MET A 698 -30.97 3.21 -2.05
#